data_AF-A0A1X7TUX5-F1
#
_entry.id   AF-A0A1X7TUX5-F1
#
_cell.length_a   1.000
_cell.length_b   1.000
_cell.length_c   1.000
_cell.angle_alpha   90.00
_cell.angle_beta   90.00
_cell.angle_gamma   90.00
#
_symmetry.space_group_name_H-M   'P 1'
#
loop_
_entity.id
_entity.type
_entity.pdbx_description
1 polymer ?
#
loop_
_entity_poly.entity_id
_entity_poly.type
_entity_poly.pdbx_seq_one_letter_code
_entity_poly.pdbx_strand_id
1 'polypeptide(L)'
;MAVASQLSLDLHSSNGGRKEPDLNSPSFPSPVNPNGESSSAVSTPPQLRTLSVSSSGSSGPSLTSEEFKLLHSREGLSLDLGSEAGNVADIFGSLSLDTDGLIFDETNVRQKNQSDVPAVSSTFWSCDPSVGVTIQLGTEGAAAEKPITIIDMFHRTVTENGGSVALAYKRAGQWKEINYTQYYEMSLTIAKAFIKLGLEPYHGVCILGSNSPEWHIANMATIMSGGLPVGLYLTNTPEACCFIADSCKANIIVLENDAHLQKILQIRPRLTHLKAIVYYGKICSPKEEGMYEWKDLKKMAAGEERIGVERRFGLLAPEKCASLIYTSGTTGCAKGVMLSHDNITWMCSRILKETKAKRGEERVISYLPLSHVATQLLDIYFPLAIGASVWFAQPDALKGSLLQTLREVHPTIFLGVPRVWEKISESMQLVARNTTGLKAKISQWAKGVGLKGNLQKQLGGSGTPFGWSLANLIFFKKVRRGLGLDQCHFPMTGSAPISQDTLSYFMSVNIPLHELYGMSETTGPTTVTTQDDIRFQSSGRSLDGVRLRINNPDDAGNGEVLIQGRHLFMGYIGEPKATSDTLTEDGWLKSGDIGYINHEGFLYITGRAKELLVLATGENIAPVPIESALKEQLPIVSNAVIVGDQKSYISCLITLKVEFDDVTGYATDRLNPTALAICQSCGSQSKTVRDILDEPSDHRVLKMIQNGIDRVNRGAACKKHKIVKWSILDRDFSIQSGELTHTMKLKRRFITIKYSDIIESFY
;
A
#
# COMPACT_ATOMS: atom_id res chain seq x y z
N MET A 1 -18.98 -40.20 11.54
CA MET A 1 -19.69 -40.79 12.70
C MET A 1 -20.79 -39.84 13.11
N ALA A 2 -21.94 -40.41 13.48
CA ALA A 2 -23.29 -39.85 13.38
C ALA A 2 -23.75 -38.99 14.58
N VAL A 3 -24.99 -38.48 14.42
CA VAL A 3 -25.96 -37.88 15.38
C VAL A 3 -25.93 -36.33 15.40
N ALA A 4 -26.78 -35.60 14.64
CA ALA A 4 -28.23 -35.29 14.79
C ALA A 4 -28.52 -34.44 16.06
N SER A 5 -29.18 -33.28 16.07
CA SER A 5 -30.54 -32.90 15.63
C SER A 5 -30.70 -31.36 15.87
N GLN A 6 -31.29 -30.55 14.98
CA GLN A 6 -32.72 -30.25 14.80
C GLN A 6 -33.33 -29.36 15.91
N LEU A 7 -33.63 -28.09 15.57
CA LEU A 7 -34.71 -27.29 16.20
C LEU A 7 -35.07 -26.12 15.27
N SER A 8 -36.18 -26.30 14.54
CA SER A 8 -37.00 -25.24 13.97
C SER A 8 -38.25 -25.14 14.82
N LEU A 9 -38.75 -23.92 15.07
CA LEU A 9 -40.17 -23.69 15.31
C LEU A 9 -40.52 -22.23 15.00
N ASP A 10 -41.41 -22.10 14.02
CA ASP A 10 -42.14 -20.92 13.59
C ASP A 10 -42.98 -20.31 14.71
N LEU A 11 -43.21 -18.99 14.64
CA LEU A 11 -44.47 -18.39 15.06
C LEU A 11 -44.89 -17.27 14.10
N HIS A 12 -46.13 -17.40 13.64
CA HIS A 12 -46.82 -16.61 12.63
C HIS A 12 -47.28 -15.22 13.10
N SER A 13 -47.52 -14.40 12.06
CA SER A 13 -48.24 -13.13 11.98
C SER A 13 -49.46 -12.92 12.89
N SER A 14 -49.70 -11.66 13.28
CA SER A 14 -51.06 -11.12 13.33
C SER A 14 -51.09 -9.62 12.99
N ASN A 15 -52.07 -9.26 12.15
CA ASN A 15 -52.47 -7.94 11.70
C ASN A 15 -53.12 -7.11 12.82
N GLY A 16 -53.03 -5.78 12.72
CA GLY A 16 -53.95 -4.86 13.42
C GLY A 16 -53.63 -3.39 13.15
N GLY A 17 -54.46 -2.72 12.34
CA GLY A 17 -54.26 -1.33 11.92
C GLY A 17 -54.92 -0.25 12.78
N ARG A 18 -54.97 0.97 12.19
CA ARG A 18 -55.51 2.28 12.65
C ARG A 18 -54.56 3.01 13.62
N LYS A 19 -54.30 4.32 13.52
CA LYS A 19 -55.06 5.48 13.01
C LYS A 19 -54.11 6.70 12.94
N GLU A 20 -54.30 7.60 11.97
CA GLU A 20 -53.79 8.99 12.01
C GLU A 20 -54.36 9.77 13.22
N PRO A 21 -53.75 10.92 13.57
CA PRO A 21 -54.33 12.17 13.07
C PRO A 21 -53.32 13.24 12.59
N ASP A 22 -53.80 14.03 11.62
CA ASP A 22 -53.36 15.38 11.26
C ASP A 22 -53.18 16.31 12.48
N LEU A 23 -52.27 17.29 12.36
CA LEU A 23 -52.58 18.74 12.39
C LEU A 23 -51.32 19.63 12.38
N ASN A 24 -51.33 20.55 11.42
CA ASN A 24 -50.87 21.95 11.48
C ASN A 24 -49.38 22.33 11.49
N SER A 25 -48.96 22.83 10.33
CA SER A 25 -48.04 23.96 10.13
C SER A 25 -48.44 25.21 10.93
N PRO A 26 -47.50 26.15 11.16
CA PRO A 26 -47.61 27.40 10.42
C PRO A 26 -46.28 27.91 9.84
N SER A 27 -46.48 28.78 8.85
CA SER A 27 -45.55 29.35 7.89
C SER A 27 -45.08 30.79 8.23
N PHE A 28 -43.96 31.18 7.59
CA PHE A 28 -43.46 32.55 7.26
C PHE A 28 -42.60 33.33 8.28
N PRO A 29 -41.78 34.31 7.85
CA PRO A 29 -41.31 34.68 6.49
C PRO A 29 -39.79 34.96 6.34
N SER A 30 -39.35 35.08 5.08
CA SER A 30 -38.10 35.72 4.64
C SER A 30 -38.13 37.26 4.80
N PRO A 31 -36.95 37.92 4.81
CA PRO A 31 -36.79 39.24 4.18
C PRO A 31 -35.71 39.14 3.08
N VAL A 32 -36.04 39.43 1.83
CA VAL A 32 -35.98 40.77 1.19
C VAL A 32 -34.58 41.38 1.20
N ASN A 33 -33.99 41.34 0.01
CA ASN A 33 -32.86 42.10 -0.49
C ASN A 33 -33.25 43.58 -0.68
N PRO A 34 -32.35 44.56 -0.52
CA PRO A 34 -32.43 45.79 -1.30
C PRO A 34 -31.17 46.02 -2.14
N ASN A 35 -31.45 46.37 -3.39
CA ASN A 35 -30.53 46.86 -4.41
C ASN A 35 -29.67 48.06 -3.95
N GLY A 36 -28.50 48.19 -4.56
CA GLY A 36 -27.69 49.40 -4.56
C GLY A 36 -26.58 49.31 -5.59
N GLU A 37 -26.91 49.68 -6.83
CA GLU A 37 -26.02 49.82 -7.99
C GLU A 37 -24.90 50.85 -7.74
N SER A 38 -23.72 50.67 -8.39
CA SER A 38 -23.14 51.68 -9.30
C SER A 38 -21.83 51.23 -9.96
N SER A 39 -21.89 51.07 -11.28
CA SER A 39 -20.93 51.50 -12.34
C SER A 39 -19.43 51.60 -12.01
N SER A 40 -18.52 50.94 -12.73
CA SER A 40 -17.92 51.33 -14.04
C SER A 40 -16.47 50.77 -14.04
N ALA A 41 -15.71 50.47 -15.09
CA ALA A 41 -15.79 50.60 -16.53
C ALA A 41 -14.83 49.56 -17.19
N VAL A 42 -15.27 49.02 -18.33
CA VAL A 42 -14.54 48.83 -19.60
C VAL A 42 -13.01 49.04 -19.61
N SER A 43 -12.25 47.99 -19.97
CA SER A 43 -11.20 48.06 -21.02
C SER A 43 -10.67 46.68 -21.46
N THR A 44 -10.91 46.33 -22.71
CA THR A 44 -10.09 45.45 -23.58
C THR A 44 -9.82 46.25 -24.87
N PRO A 45 -8.87 45.88 -25.75
CA PRO A 45 -7.62 45.12 -25.62
C PRO A 45 -6.43 45.92 -26.27
N PRO A 46 -5.31 45.28 -26.66
CA PRO A 46 -5.23 44.96 -28.08
C PRO A 46 -4.62 43.59 -28.41
N GLN A 47 -5.14 43.01 -29.49
CA GLN A 47 -4.50 41.99 -30.31
C GLN A 47 -3.24 42.56 -30.99
N LEU A 48 -2.24 41.72 -31.29
CA LEU A 48 -1.71 41.56 -32.66
C LEU A 48 -0.59 40.51 -32.78
N ARG A 49 -0.64 39.82 -33.93
CA ARG A 49 0.42 39.18 -34.73
C ARG A 49 0.81 37.74 -34.44
N THR A 50 0.11 36.87 -35.16
CA THR A 50 0.68 35.82 -36.03
C THR A 50 1.99 36.23 -36.70
N LEU A 51 2.99 35.35 -36.60
CA LEU A 51 4.11 35.24 -37.55
C LEU A 51 4.34 33.76 -37.86
N SER A 52 3.96 33.37 -39.08
CA SER A 52 4.41 32.19 -39.79
C SER A 52 5.84 32.41 -40.32
N VAL A 53 6.76 31.49 -40.07
CA VAL A 53 7.97 31.32 -40.89
C VAL A 53 8.25 29.83 -41.06
N SER A 54 8.14 29.39 -42.30
CA SER A 54 8.71 28.18 -42.88
C SER A 54 10.16 28.44 -43.31
N SER A 55 11.09 27.48 -43.10
CA SER A 55 12.15 27.14 -44.09
C SER A 55 13.04 25.98 -43.65
N SER A 56 13.06 24.93 -44.48
CA SER A 56 14.23 24.19 -44.99
C SER A 56 15.29 23.59 -44.04
N GLY A 57 15.30 22.26 -43.97
CA GLY A 57 16.34 21.38 -44.53
C GLY A 57 17.82 21.59 -44.16
N SER A 58 18.41 20.60 -43.49
CA SER A 58 19.79 20.17 -43.75
C SER A 58 20.03 18.72 -43.31
N SER A 59 20.45 17.92 -44.28
CA SER A 59 20.95 16.54 -44.22
C SER A 59 22.33 16.41 -43.56
N GLY A 60 22.58 15.26 -42.89
CA GLY A 60 23.92 14.76 -42.56
C GLY A 60 23.87 13.57 -41.57
N PRO A 61 24.87 12.67 -41.54
CA PRO A 61 24.97 11.54 -42.46
C PRO A 61 24.77 10.16 -41.77
N SER A 62 24.42 9.18 -42.60
CA SER A 62 24.33 7.74 -42.30
C SER A 62 25.71 7.12 -42.11
N LEU A 63 25.92 6.42 -40.98
CA LEU A 63 27.10 5.59 -40.74
C LEU A 63 26.86 4.15 -41.23
N THR A 64 27.82 3.63 -41.99
CA THR A 64 27.82 2.31 -42.65
C THR A 64 28.34 1.20 -41.73
N SER A 65 27.92 -0.04 -42.00
CA SER A 65 28.04 -1.24 -41.16
C SER A 65 29.45 -1.86 -40.98
N GLU A 66 30.53 -1.08 -41.03
CA GLU A 66 31.90 -1.62 -40.92
C GLU A 66 32.70 -1.18 -39.68
N GLU A 67 32.19 -0.27 -38.85
CA GLU A 67 32.90 0.17 -37.63
C GLU A 67 32.56 -0.64 -36.37
N PHE A 68 31.66 -1.63 -36.46
CA PHE A 68 31.18 -2.42 -35.31
C PHE A 68 32.00 -3.71 -35.03
N LYS A 69 33.05 -4.01 -35.82
CA LYS A 69 33.76 -5.31 -35.76
C LYS A 69 35.12 -5.33 -35.06
N LEU A 70 35.51 -4.28 -34.33
CA LEU A 70 36.89 -4.16 -33.82
C LEU A 70 37.05 -4.03 -32.29
N LEU A 71 36.10 -4.52 -31.49
CA LEU A 71 36.19 -4.48 -30.01
C LEU A 71 35.89 -5.80 -29.29
N HIS A 72 35.92 -6.95 -29.97
CA HIS A 72 35.80 -8.28 -29.33
C HIS A 72 36.96 -9.20 -29.72
N SER A 73 38.11 -9.04 -29.06
CA SER A 73 39.12 -10.10 -28.94
C SER A 73 40.03 -9.84 -27.74
N ARG A 74 39.96 -10.71 -26.73
CA ARG A 74 40.80 -10.90 -25.50
C ARG A 74 39.85 -11.07 -24.31
N GLU A 75 39.82 -12.15 -23.54
CA GLU A 75 40.77 -13.21 -23.21
C GLU A 75 40.01 -14.52 -22.91
N GLY A 76 40.62 -15.65 -23.26
CA GLY A 76 40.19 -16.97 -22.81
C GLY A 76 40.94 -17.39 -21.55
N LEU A 77 40.24 -18.14 -20.69
CA LEU A 77 40.84 -19.01 -19.68
C LEU A 77 39.86 -20.14 -19.35
N SER A 78 40.24 -21.35 -19.74
CA SER A 78 39.55 -22.61 -19.45
C SER A 78 39.90 -23.07 -18.04
N LEU A 79 38.90 -23.45 -17.24
CA LEU A 79 39.07 -24.28 -16.05
C LEU A 79 37.96 -25.31 -16.01
N ASP A 80 38.39 -26.57 -16.03
CA ASP A 80 37.61 -27.79 -16.07
C ASP A 80 37.17 -28.17 -14.64
N LEU A 81 35.86 -28.24 -14.39
CA LEU A 81 35.28 -28.77 -13.15
C LEU A 81 34.02 -29.58 -13.47
N GLY A 82 34.20 -30.90 -13.48
CA GLY A 82 33.39 -31.85 -12.70
C GLY A 82 31.88 -31.81 -12.86
N SER A 83 31.38 -32.86 -13.52
CA SER A 83 29.98 -33.26 -13.69
C SER A 83 29.07 -33.06 -12.47
N GLU A 84 28.14 -32.11 -12.57
CA GLU A 84 26.75 -32.16 -12.04
C GLU A 84 25.96 -30.97 -12.64
N ALA A 85 25.88 -30.92 -13.98
CA ALA A 85 25.16 -29.88 -14.72
C ALA A 85 23.99 -30.51 -15.48
N GLY A 86 22.86 -30.68 -14.80
CA GLY A 86 21.59 -31.09 -15.39
C GLY A 86 20.58 -29.93 -15.37
N ASN A 87 20.24 -29.45 -16.57
CA ASN A 87 19.08 -28.62 -16.93
C ASN A 87 19.09 -27.10 -16.59
N VAL A 88 18.51 -26.34 -17.54
CA VAL A 88 18.13 -24.90 -17.54
C VAL A 88 19.09 -23.93 -18.25
N ALA A 89 20.10 -24.40 -18.98
CA ALA A 89 20.80 -23.57 -19.99
C ALA A 89 19.99 -23.43 -21.30
N ASP A 90 19.12 -24.39 -21.62
CA ASP A 90 18.35 -24.44 -22.88
C ASP A 90 17.12 -23.51 -22.94
N ILE A 91 16.89 -22.65 -21.93
CA ILE A 91 15.79 -21.66 -21.92
C ILE A 91 16.27 -20.25 -22.30
N PHE A 92 17.58 -20.00 -22.33
CA PHE A 92 18.16 -18.65 -22.48
C PHE A 92 19.06 -18.47 -23.73
N GLY A 93 18.93 -19.33 -24.74
CA GLY A 93 19.70 -19.22 -25.99
C GLY A 93 19.18 -18.14 -26.95
N SER A 94 20.05 -17.15 -27.23
CA SER A 94 20.08 -16.22 -28.36
C SER A 94 18.73 -15.65 -28.85
N LEU A 95 18.34 -14.49 -28.32
CA LEU A 95 17.47 -13.56 -29.04
C LEU A 95 18.22 -13.04 -30.27
N SER A 96 17.85 -13.46 -31.48
CA SER A 96 18.07 -12.61 -32.65
C SER A 96 16.98 -11.53 -32.62
N LEU A 97 17.42 -10.30 -32.39
CA LEU A 97 16.59 -9.10 -32.41
C LEU A 97 16.19 -8.80 -33.86
N ASP A 98 14.99 -9.22 -34.27
CA ASP A 98 14.31 -8.57 -35.40
C ASP A 98 13.80 -7.21 -34.89
N THR A 99 14.61 -6.18 -35.13
CA THR A 99 14.37 -4.79 -34.71
C THR A 99 13.54 -3.99 -35.72
N ASP A 100 13.28 -4.56 -36.90
CA ASP A 100 12.56 -3.90 -37.98
C ASP A 100 11.04 -4.12 -37.85
N GLY A 101 10.39 -3.30 -37.01
CA GLY A 101 8.93 -3.26 -36.87
C GLY A 101 8.39 -2.78 -35.51
N LEU A 102 9.22 -2.13 -34.70
CA LEU A 102 9.03 -2.02 -33.24
C LEU A 102 8.01 -0.99 -32.72
N ILE A 103 7.19 -0.33 -33.54
CA ILE A 103 6.25 0.69 -33.01
C ILE A 103 4.86 0.47 -33.59
N PHE A 104 3.95 0.03 -32.71
CA PHE A 104 2.53 -0.16 -33.01
C PHE A 104 1.80 1.18 -32.88
N ASP A 105 1.09 1.60 -33.93
CA ASP A 105 0.24 2.79 -33.89
C ASP A 105 -1.14 2.45 -33.31
N GLU A 106 -1.21 2.38 -31.97
CA GLU A 106 -2.44 2.12 -31.19
C GLU A 106 -3.57 3.10 -31.50
N THR A 107 -3.24 4.32 -31.93
CA THR A 107 -4.24 5.35 -32.20
C THR A 107 -5.15 4.99 -33.39
N ASN A 108 -4.60 4.27 -34.38
CA ASN A 108 -5.33 3.81 -35.54
C ASN A 108 -6.31 2.65 -35.23
N VAL A 109 -6.01 1.79 -34.26
CA VAL A 109 -6.89 0.68 -33.86
C VAL A 109 -8.08 1.17 -33.02
N ARG A 110 -7.86 2.14 -32.12
CA ARG A 110 -8.96 2.76 -31.35
C ARG A 110 -9.89 3.59 -32.24
N GLN A 111 -9.37 4.27 -33.27
CA GLN A 111 -10.21 4.98 -34.25
C GLN A 111 -11.06 4.01 -35.11
N LYS A 112 -10.54 2.84 -35.46
CA LYS A 112 -11.28 1.83 -36.25
C LYS A 112 -12.44 1.15 -35.52
N ASN A 113 -12.41 1.10 -34.18
CA ASN A 113 -13.43 0.43 -33.36
C ASN A 113 -14.46 1.39 -32.70
N GLN A 114 -14.60 2.62 -33.21
CA GLN A 114 -15.57 3.60 -32.70
C GLN A 114 -17.05 3.20 -32.85
N SER A 115 -17.38 2.09 -33.52
CA SER A 115 -18.75 1.59 -33.66
C SER A 115 -19.29 0.80 -32.46
N ASP A 116 -18.44 0.42 -31.51
CA ASP A 116 -18.81 -0.35 -30.30
C ASP A 116 -18.42 0.41 -29.01
N VAL A 117 -18.75 1.71 -28.90
CA VAL A 117 -18.52 2.47 -27.65
C VAL A 117 -19.53 1.99 -26.60
N PRO A 118 -19.13 1.25 -25.55
CA PRO A 118 -20.05 0.81 -24.51
C PRO A 118 -20.37 2.00 -23.59
N ALA A 119 -21.55 1.98 -22.97
CA ALA A 119 -22.07 3.07 -22.15
C ALA A 119 -21.09 3.51 -21.05
N VAL A 120 -20.67 4.78 -21.08
CA VAL A 120 -20.12 5.46 -19.91
C VAL A 120 -21.29 5.69 -18.96
N SER A 121 -21.18 5.23 -17.72
CA SER A 121 -22.21 5.49 -16.73
C SER A 121 -22.35 6.99 -16.51
N SER A 122 -23.58 7.47 -16.35
CA SER A 122 -23.86 8.84 -15.87
C SER A 122 -23.45 9.06 -14.41
N THR A 123 -22.98 8.01 -13.73
CA THR A 123 -22.53 8.02 -12.34
C THR A 123 -21.00 8.00 -12.22
N PHE A 124 -20.50 8.53 -11.11
CA PHE A 124 -19.07 8.49 -10.75
C PHE A 124 -18.60 7.15 -10.17
N TRP A 125 -19.51 6.16 -10.09
CA TRP A 125 -19.23 4.85 -9.50
C TRP A 125 -19.99 3.74 -10.24
N SER A 126 -19.46 2.52 -10.17
CA SER A 126 -20.02 1.28 -10.71
C SER A 126 -19.64 0.11 -9.80
N CYS A 127 -20.46 -0.94 -9.78
CA CYS A 127 -20.11 -2.24 -9.19
C CYS A 127 -19.85 -3.32 -10.25
N ASP A 128 -20.01 -2.97 -11.53
CA ASP A 128 -19.70 -3.80 -12.68
C ASP A 128 -18.36 -3.34 -13.28
N PRO A 129 -17.33 -4.20 -13.33
CA PRO A 129 -16.01 -3.83 -13.86
C PRO A 129 -16.02 -3.53 -15.37
N SER A 130 -17.04 -3.97 -16.11
CA SER A 130 -17.16 -3.74 -17.56
C SER A 130 -17.73 -2.35 -17.91
N VAL A 131 -18.37 -1.68 -16.95
CA VAL A 131 -19.00 -0.37 -17.13
C VAL A 131 -18.02 0.73 -16.74
N GLY A 132 -17.76 1.66 -17.66
CA GLY A 132 -16.91 2.83 -17.41
C GLY A 132 -17.61 3.85 -16.51
N VAL A 133 -16.86 4.50 -15.62
CA VAL A 133 -17.38 5.57 -14.74
C VAL A 133 -17.09 6.95 -15.29
N THR A 134 -17.90 7.95 -14.95
CA THR A 134 -17.55 9.33 -15.31
C THR A 134 -16.28 9.76 -14.56
N ILE A 135 -15.24 10.18 -15.30
CA ILE A 135 -13.99 10.69 -14.71
C ILE A 135 -14.22 12.12 -14.20
N GLN A 136 -13.81 12.40 -12.96
CA GLN A 136 -13.94 13.72 -12.33
C GLN A 136 -12.89 14.71 -12.86
N LEU A 137 -13.04 15.15 -14.11
CA LEU A 137 -12.15 16.14 -14.71
C LEU A 137 -12.39 17.55 -14.12
N GLY A 138 -11.30 18.22 -13.78
CA GLY A 138 -11.31 19.65 -13.45
C GLY A 138 -11.15 20.52 -14.71
N THR A 139 -11.32 21.83 -14.55
CA THR A 139 -11.13 22.81 -15.64
C THR A 139 -9.67 23.19 -15.86
N GLU A 140 -8.82 23.03 -14.85
CA GLU A 140 -7.40 23.39 -14.88
C GLU A 140 -6.53 22.49 -13.97
N GLY A 141 -5.22 22.64 -14.09
CA GLY A 141 -4.22 21.98 -13.25
C GLY A 141 -4.23 20.45 -13.35
N ALA A 142 -3.85 19.80 -12.24
CA ALA A 142 -3.78 18.33 -12.13
C ALA A 142 -5.07 17.62 -12.51
N ALA A 143 -6.21 18.22 -12.17
CA ALA A 143 -7.52 17.61 -12.39
C ALA A 143 -7.92 17.61 -13.87
N ALA A 144 -7.35 18.49 -14.71
CA ALA A 144 -7.62 18.62 -16.14
C ALA A 144 -6.73 17.74 -17.04
N GLU A 145 -5.74 17.04 -16.48
CA GLU A 145 -4.82 16.21 -17.25
C GLU A 145 -5.55 15.14 -18.07
N LYS A 146 -5.18 14.96 -19.34
CA LYS A 146 -5.84 14.00 -20.23
C LYS A 146 -5.79 12.58 -19.66
N PRO A 147 -6.93 11.91 -19.45
CA PRO A 147 -6.98 10.50 -19.05
C PRO A 147 -6.25 9.60 -20.05
N ILE A 148 -5.49 8.64 -19.54
CA ILE A 148 -4.77 7.63 -20.33
C ILE A 148 -4.91 6.24 -19.71
N THR A 149 -4.72 5.21 -20.52
CA THR A 149 -4.68 3.83 -20.01
C THR A 149 -3.31 3.48 -19.46
N ILE A 150 -3.25 2.43 -18.64
CA ILE A 150 -1.98 1.87 -18.14
C ILE A 150 -1.13 1.34 -19.30
N ILE A 151 -1.75 0.84 -20.37
CA ILE A 151 -1.04 0.36 -21.56
C ILE A 151 -0.41 1.52 -22.33
N ASP A 152 -1.14 2.64 -22.53
CA ASP A 152 -0.57 3.86 -23.14
C ASP A 152 0.64 4.35 -22.34
N MET A 153 0.54 4.32 -21.01
CA MET A 153 1.62 4.69 -20.09
C MET A 153 2.83 3.75 -20.20
N PHE A 154 2.61 2.43 -20.28
CA PHE A 154 3.68 1.44 -20.43
C PHE A 154 4.36 1.58 -21.80
N HIS A 155 3.58 1.69 -22.87
CA HIS A 155 4.08 1.85 -24.24
C HIS A 155 4.96 3.10 -24.39
N ARG A 156 4.55 4.24 -23.80
CA ARG A 156 5.39 5.45 -23.75
C ARG A 156 6.75 5.16 -23.12
N THR A 157 6.77 4.50 -21.96
CA THR A 157 8.02 4.18 -21.26
C THR A 157 8.88 3.19 -22.02
N VAL A 158 8.30 2.19 -22.70
CA VAL A 158 9.06 1.27 -23.57
C VAL A 158 9.67 2.01 -24.76
N THR A 159 8.95 2.96 -25.33
CA THR A 159 9.44 3.77 -26.46
C THR A 159 10.58 4.70 -26.03
N GLU A 160 10.47 5.31 -24.85
CA GLU A 160 11.45 6.27 -24.33
C GLU A 160 12.67 5.58 -23.67
N ASN A 161 12.46 4.46 -22.98
CA ASN A 161 13.41 3.82 -22.07
C ASN A 161 13.53 2.30 -22.28
N GLY A 162 13.25 1.77 -23.47
CA GLY A 162 13.17 0.32 -23.75
C GLY A 162 14.41 -0.47 -23.33
N GLY A 163 15.61 0.09 -23.53
CA GLY A 163 16.89 -0.52 -23.15
C GLY A 163 17.24 -0.42 -21.66
N SER A 164 16.53 0.41 -20.88
CA SER A 164 16.78 0.59 -19.46
C SER A 164 16.26 -0.59 -18.64
N VAL A 165 16.91 -0.89 -17.52
CA VAL A 165 16.49 -1.95 -16.59
C VAL A 165 15.11 -1.63 -16.02
N ALA A 166 14.16 -2.55 -16.20
CA ALA A 166 12.82 -2.47 -15.63
C ALA A 166 12.73 -3.28 -14.34
N LEU A 167 13.16 -4.55 -14.39
CA LEU A 167 13.03 -5.52 -13.31
C LEU A 167 14.39 -6.17 -13.04
N ALA A 168 14.77 -6.29 -11.77
CA ALA A 168 16.02 -6.92 -11.34
C ALA A 168 15.77 -7.89 -10.18
N TYR A 169 16.23 -9.13 -10.31
CA TYR A 169 16.00 -10.20 -9.34
C TYR A 169 17.26 -11.02 -9.12
N LYS A 170 17.41 -11.64 -7.94
CA LYS A 170 18.56 -12.52 -7.67
C LYS A 170 18.29 -13.97 -8.06
N ARG A 171 19.27 -14.60 -8.69
CA ARG A 171 19.32 -16.06 -8.90
C ARG A 171 20.75 -16.55 -8.61
N ALA A 172 20.87 -17.58 -7.78
CA ALA A 172 22.17 -18.11 -7.33
C ALA A 172 23.12 -17.01 -6.80
N GLY A 173 22.57 -16.05 -6.05
CA GLY A 173 23.33 -14.94 -5.46
C GLY A 173 23.69 -13.78 -6.41
N GLN A 174 23.39 -13.89 -7.71
CA GLN A 174 23.68 -12.85 -8.71
C GLN A 174 22.42 -12.13 -9.17
N TRP A 175 22.52 -10.82 -9.42
CA TRP A 175 21.46 -10.03 -10.03
C TRP A 175 21.30 -10.40 -11.51
N LYS A 176 20.05 -10.57 -11.92
CA LYS A 176 19.61 -10.73 -13.31
C LYS A 176 18.62 -9.60 -13.59
N GLU A 177 18.73 -9.04 -14.79
CA GLU A 177 18.00 -7.85 -15.19
C GLU A 177 17.14 -8.14 -16.41
N ILE A 178 15.97 -7.50 -16.46
CA ILE A 178 15.03 -7.49 -17.56
C ILE A 178 14.79 -6.02 -17.91
N ASN A 179 15.04 -5.65 -19.16
CA ASN A 179 14.79 -4.28 -19.61
C ASN A 179 13.30 -4.05 -19.96
N TYR A 180 12.91 -2.80 -20.21
CA TYR A 180 11.51 -2.45 -20.50
C TYR A 180 10.97 -3.13 -21.76
N THR A 181 11.78 -3.26 -22.82
CA THR A 181 11.37 -3.96 -24.05
C THR A 181 11.07 -5.43 -23.77
N GLN A 182 11.98 -6.13 -23.08
CA GLN A 182 11.79 -7.53 -22.68
C GLN A 182 10.58 -7.69 -21.77
N TYR A 183 10.40 -6.79 -20.79
CA TYR A 183 9.26 -6.85 -19.88
C TYR A 183 7.92 -6.72 -20.65
N TYR A 184 7.86 -5.80 -21.62
CA TYR A 184 6.69 -5.62 -22.47
C TYR A 184 6.42 -6.86 -23.35
N GLU A 185 7.44 -7.38 -24.02
CA GLU A 185 7.33 -8.59 -24.87
C GLU A 185 6.91 -9.83 -24.08
N MET A 186 7.47 -10.02 -22.89
CA MET A 186 7.09 -11.09 -21.98
C MET A 186 5.62 -10.93 -21.56
N SER A 187 5.19 -9.73 -21.18
CA SER A 187 3.80 -9.45 -20.81
C SER A 187 2.84 -9.71 -21.97
N LEU A 188 3.20 -9.28 -23.18
CA LEU A 188 2.41 -9.54 -24.40
C LEU A 188 2.32 -11.04 -24.72
N THR A 189 3.43 -11.77 -24.58
CA THR A 189 3.47 -13.21 -24.81
C THR A 189 2.57 -13.96 -23.82
N ILE A 190 2.64 -13.60 -22.53
CA ILE A 190 1.78 -14.21 -21.51
C ILE A 190 0.32 -13.79 -21.70
N ALA A 191 0.04 -12.57 -22.17
CA ALA A 191 -1.31 -12.11 -22.47
C ALA A 191 -1.98 -12.98 -23.55
N LYS A 192 -1.24 -13.32 -24.62
CA LYS A 192 -1.70 -14.26 -25.65
C LYS A 192 -2.01 -15.64 -25.07
N ALA A 193 -1.11 -16.14 -24.21
CA ALA A 193 -1.32 -17.43 -23.56
C ALA A 193 -2.57 -17.41 -22.66
N PHE A 194 -2.81 -16.35 -21.89
CA PHE A 194 -3.99 -16.21 -21.05
C PHE A 194 -5.30 -16.19 -21.86
N ILE A 195 -5.32 -15.49 -23.01
CA ILE A 195 -6.47 -15.52 -23.93
C ILE A 195 -6.72 -16.95 -24.41
N LYS A 196 -5.66 -17.67 -24.80
CA LYS A 196 -5.77 -19.07 -25.27
C LYS A 196 -6.19 -20.05 -24.16
N LEU A 197 -5.80 -19.79 -22.92
CA LEU A 197 -6.29 -20.51 -21.73
C LEU A 197 -7.74 -20.17 -21.38
N GLY A 198 -8.37 -19.26 -22.12
CA GLY A 198 -9.78 -18.93 -22.01
C GLY A 198 -10.09 -17.74 -21.11
N LEU A 199 -9.13 -16.85 -20.85
CA LEU A 199 -9.40 -15.61 -20.10
C LEU A 199 -10.44 -14.74 -20.83
N GLU A 200 -11.56 -14.52 -20.17
CA GLU A 200 -12.62 -13.62 -20.63
C GLU A 200 -12.38 -12.18 -20.16
N PRO A 201 -12.88 -11.17 -20.89
CA PRO A 201 -12.81 -9.77 -20.43
C PRO A 201 -13.43 -9.61 -19.06
N TYR A 202 -12.82 -8.77 -18.24
CA TYR A 202 -13.26 -8.43 -16.88
C TYR A 202 -13.39 -9.63 -15.91
N HIS A 203 -12.81 -10.78 -16.26
CA HIS A 203 -12.66 -11.91 -15.34
C HIS A 203 -11.29 -11.87 -14.65
N GLY A 204 -11.23 -12.39 -13.43
CA GLY A 204 -10.04 -12.33 -12.60
C GLY A 204 -8.91 -13.25 -13.07
N VAL A 205 -7.68 -12.77 -12.92
CA VAL A 205 -6.48 -13.61 -12.82
C VAL A 205 -5.92 -13.43 -11.41
N CYS A 206 -6.11 -14.46 -10.59
CA CYS A 206 -5.63 -14.46 -9.20
C CYS A 206 -4.17 -14.85 -9.15
N ILE A 207 -3.33 -14.08 -8.45
CA ILE A 207 -1.88 -14.27 -8.43
C ILE A 207 -1.42 -14.45 -6.99
N LEU A 208 -0.87 -15.62 -6.69
CA LEU A 208 -0.50 -16.09 -5.37
C LEU A 208 0.98 -16.49 -5.32
N GLY A 209 1.81 -15.56 -4.91
CA GLY A 209 3.24 -15.79 -4.77
C GLY A 209 3.99 -14.59 -4.23
N SER A 210 5.24 -14.82 -3.89
CA SER A 210 6.18 -13.80 -3.43
C SER A 210 6.46 -12.79 -4.54
N ASN A 211 7.02 -11.63 -4.18
CA ASN A 211 7.35 -10.61 -5.16
C ASN A 211 8.39 -11.15 -6.16
N SER A 212 8.05 -11.16 -7.45
CA SER A 212 8.92 -11.66 -8.51
C SER A 212 8.61 -10.99 -9.86
N PRO A 213 9.51 -11.11 -10.85
CA PRO A 213 9.24 -10.67 -12.20
C PRO A 213 7.99 -11.33 -12.80
N GLU A 214 7.75 -12.61 -12.53
CA GLU A 214 6.58 -13.35 -13.04
C GLU A 214 5.27 -12.77 -12.50
N TRP A 215 5.25 -12.27 -11.26
CA TRP A 215 4.11 -11.51 -10.77
C TRP A 215 3.94 -10.23 -11.60
N HIS A 216 4.95 -9.39 -11.74
CA HIS A 216 4.84 -8.16 -12.55
C HIS A 216 4.39 -8.43 -14.00
N ILE A 217 4.86 -9.51 -14.60
CA ILE A 217 4.48 -9.95 -15.95
C ILE A 217 3.03 -10.45 -15.96
N ALA A 218 2.61 -11.28 -15.00
CA ALA A 218 1.24 -11.77 -14.91
C ALA A 218 0.23 -10.61 -14.69
N ASN A 219 0.59 -9.59 -13.89
CA ASN A 219 -0.24 -8.41 -13.71
C ASN A 219 -0.50 -7.69 -15.04
N MET A 220 0.58 -7.33 -15.74
CA MET A 220 0.48 -6.59 -17.00
C MET A 220 -0.12 -7.45 -18.11
N ALA A 221 0.22 -8.73 -18.20
CA ALA A 221 -0.39 -9.67 -19.13
C ALA A 221 -1.90 -9.75 -18.95
N THR A 222 -2.38 -9.80 -17.70
CA THR A 222 -3.81 -9.83 -17.40
C THR A 222 -4.52 -8.59 -17.92
N ILE A 223 -3.97 -7.40 -17.65
CA ILE A 223 -4.51 -6.13 -18.15
C ILE A 223 -4.51 -6.11 -19.68
N MET A 224 -3.41 -6.53 -20.31
CA MET A 224 -3.28 -6.59 -21.77
C MET A 224 -4.28 -7.56 -22.42
N SER A 225 -4.65 -8.64 -21.73
CA SER A 225 -5.70 -9.57 -22.16
C SER A 225 -7.13 -9.06 -21.94
N GLY A 226 -7.30 -7.91 -21.28
CA GLY A 226 -8.61 -7.36 -20.88
C GLY A 226 -9.21 -7.98 -19.61
N GLY A 227 -8.42 -8.75 -18.85
CA GLY A 227 -8.82 -9.32 -17.56
C GLY A 227 -8.51 -8.39 -16.38
N LEU A 228 -8.77 -8.88 -15.16
CA LEU A 228 -8.54 -8.14 -13.92
C LEU A 228 -7.46 -8.84 -13.07
N PRO A 229 -6.25 -8.26 -12.90
CA PRO A 229 -5.26 -8.84 -12.00
C PRO A 229 -5.73 -8.71 -10.55
N VAL A 230 -5.62 -9.82 -9.79
CA VAL A 230 -6.04 -9.89 -8.39
C VAL A 230 -4.94 -10.53 -7.56
N GLY A 231 -4.34 -9.78 -6.63
CA GLY A 231 -3.33 -10.33 -5.73
C GLY A 231 -3.95 -11.08 -4.56
N LEU A 232 -3.52 -12.32 -4.31
CA LEU A 232 -3.86 -13.09 -3.12
C LEU A 232 -2.75 -12.97 -2.08
N TYR A 233 -3.08 -12.78 -0.81
CA TYR A 233 -2.05 -12.78 0.24
C TYR A 233 -1.53 -14.21 0.47
N LEU A 234 -0.22 -14.36 0.66
CA LEU A 234 0.41 -15.65 0.98
C LEU A 234 -0.23 -16.34 2.19
N THR A 235 -0.70 -15.53 3.13
CA THR A 235 -1.34 -15.89 4.39
C THR A 235 -2.84 -16.11 4.30
N ASN A 236 -3.48 -15.90 3.14
CA ASN A 236 -4.90 -16.22 2.98
C ASN A 236 -5.14 -17.72 3.17
N THR A 237 -6.23 -18.07 3.86
CA THR A 237 -6.70 -19.46 3.98
C THR A 237 -7.28 -19.94 2.65
N PRO A 238 -7.43 -21.26 2.43
CA PRO A 238 -8.14 -21.77 1.25
C PRO A 238 -9.52 -21.12 1.08
N GLU A 239 -10.29 -20.93 2.15
CA GLU A 239 -11.63 -20.33 2.09
C GLU A 239 -11.60 -18.88 1.65
N ALA A 240 -10.62 -18.10 2.14
CA ALA A 240 -10.44 -16.72 1.71
C ALA A 240 -10.04 -16.64 0.23
N CYS A 241 -9.15 -17.53 -0.23
CA CYS A 241 -8.81 -17.64 -1.65
C CYS A 241 -10.04 -18.00 -2.50
N CYS A 242 -10.87 -18.94 -2.02
CA CYS A 242 -12.10 -19.36 -2.70
C CYS A 242 -13.09 -18.21 -2.84
N PHE A 243 -13.34 -17.47 -1.75
CA PHE A 243 -14.22 -16.31 -1.76
C PHE A 243 -13.74 -15.22 -2.73
N ILE A 244 -12.43 -14.89 -2.71
CA ILE A 244 -11.87 -13.88 -3.61
C ILE A 244 -11.97 -14.33 -5.07
N ALA A 245 -11.58 -15.57 -5.36
CA ALA A 245 -11.60 -16.12 -6.72
C ALA A 245 -13.02 -16.20 -7.30
N ASP A 246 -14.03 -16.53 -6.48
CA ASP A 246 -15.42 -16.54 -6.88
C ASP A 246 -15.94 -15.10 -7.13
N SER A 247 -15.66 -14.18 -6.20
CA SER A 247 -16.06 -12.77 -6.28
C SER A 247 -15.56 -12.06 -7.55
N CYS A 248 -14.35 -12.36 -8.01
CA CYS A 248 -13.79 -11.81 -9.25
C CYS A 248 -13.98 -12.72 -10.47
N LYS A 249 -14.74 -13.83 -10.35
CA LYS A 249 -14.95 -14.84 -11.40
C LYS A 249 -13.63 -15.29 -12.02
N ALA A 250 -12.65 -15.66 -11.20
CA ALA A 250 -11.29 -15.94 -11.64
C ALA A 250 -11.25 -17.08 -12.69
N ASN A 251 -10.73 -16.79 -13.88
CA ASN A 251 -10.51 -17.81 -14.91
C ASN A 251 -9.14 -18.47 -14.80
N ILE A 252 -8.14 -17.75 -14.27
CA ILE A 252 -6.77 -18.25 -14.15
C ILE A 252 -6.26 -17.97 -12.75
N ILE A 253 -5.56 -18.96 -12.17
CA ILE A 253 -4.78 -18.76 -10.95
C ILE A 253 -3.29 -18.96 -11.28
N VAL A 254 -2.47 -17.95 -11.05
CA VAL A 254 -1.01 -18.02 -11.17
C VAL A 254 -0.41 -18.22 -9.78
N LEU A 255 0.44 -19.23 -9.58
CA LEU A 255 1.02 -19.52 -8.26
C LEU A 255 2.51 -19.87 -8.28
N GLU A 256 3.20 -19.61 -7.18
CA GLU A 256 4.65 -19.78 -7.09
C GLU A 256 5.08 -21.24 -6.89
N ASN A 257 4.48 -21.96 -5.94
CA ASN A 257 5.06 -23.19 -5.40
C ASN A 257 4.01 -24.24 -5.01
N ASP A 258 4.49 -25.44 -4.66
CA ASP A 258 3.68 -26.60 -4.30
C ASP A 258 2.75 -26.34 -3.10
N ALA A 259 3.20 -25.59 -2.09
CA ALA A 259 2.37 -25.26 -0.92
C ALA A 259 1.14 -24.40 -1.30
N HIS A 260 1.32 -23.47 -2.24
CA HIS A 260 0.21 -22.70 -2.80
C HIS A 260 -0.68 -23.54 -3.70
N LEU A 261 -0.11 -24.46 -4.49
CA LEU A 261 -0.90 -25.41 -5.28
C LEU A 261 -1.82 -26.24 -4.37
N GLN A 262 -1.28 -26.86 -3.31
CA GLN A 262 -2.06 -27.68 -2.38
C GLN A 262 -3.19 -26.88 -1.72
N LYS A 263 -2.97 -25.60 -1.42
CA LYS A 263 -4.00 -24.70 -0.91
C LYS A 263 -5.15 -24.52 -1.92
N ILE A 264 -4.83 -24.35 -3.20
CA ILE A 264 -5.84 -24.16 -4.26
C ILE A 264 -6.54 -25.49 -4.60
N LEU A 265 -5.83 -26.62 -4.62
CA LEU A 265 -6.43 -27.93 -4.88
C LEU A 265 -7.53 -28.30 -3.87
N GLN A 266 -7.38 -27.91 -2.59
CA GLN A 266 -8.41 -28.12 -1.55
C GLN A 266 -9.76 -27.47 -1.88
N ILE A 267 -9.75 -26.38 -2.65
CA ILE A 267 -10.95 -25.61 -3.00
C ILE A 267 -11.32 -25.72 -4.47
N ARG A 268 -10.48 -26.38 -5.29
CA ARG A 268 -10.63 -26.45 -6.76
C ARG A 268 -12.04 -26.85 -7.22
N PRO A 269 -12.73 -27.85 -6.62
CA PRO A 269 -14.08 -28.22 -7.04
C PRO A 269 -15.14 -27.11 -6.87
N ARG A 270 -14.86 -26.10 -6.04
CA ARG A 270 -15.75 -24.95 -5.77
C ARG A 270 -15.43 -23.74 -6.66
N LEU A 271 -14.31 -23.77 -7.40
CA LEU A 271 -13.89 -22.66 -8.26
C LEU A 271 -14.52 -22.82 -9.66
N THR A 272 -15.81 -22.52 -9.76
CA THR A 272 -16.65 -22.78 -10.94
C THR A 272 -16.20 -22.05 -12.21
N HIS A 273 -15.54 -20.91 -12.07
CA HIS A 273 -15.03 -20.10 -13.19
C HIS A 273 -13.59 -20.46 -13.61
N LEU A 274 -12.89 -21.30 -12.85
CA LEU A 274 -11.47 -21.58 -13.05
C LEU A 274 -11.26 -22.48 -14.28
N LYS A 275 -10.46 -21.99 -15.22
CA LYS A 275 -10.09 -22.68 -16.47
C LYS A 275 -8.66 -23.20 -16.43
N ALA A 276 -7.75 -22.47 -15.79
CA ALA A 276 -6.33 -22.84 -15.76
C ALA A 276 -5.63 -22.48 -14.43
N ILE A 277 -4.70 -23.34 -14.02
CA ILE A 277 -3.72 -23.06 -12.97
C ILE A 277 -2.35 -22.97 -13.63
N VAL A 278 -1.70 -21.82 -13.53
CA VAL A 278 -0.36 -21.58 -14.05
C VAL A 278 0.62 -21.50 -12.88
N TYR A 279 1.80 -22.10 -13.01
CA TYR A 279 2.81 -21.99 -11.97
C TYR A 279 4.21 -21.72 -12.51
N TYR A 280 4.98 -20.90 -11.78
CA TYR A 280 6.30 -20.43 -12.23
C TYR A 280 7.48 -20.92 -11.40
N GLY A 281 7.25 -21.48 -10.20
CA GLY A 281 8.29 -22.15 -9.43
C GLY A 281 8.25 -23.68 -9.57
N LYS A 282 9.03 -24.37 -8.74
CA LYS A 282 9.13 -25.83 -8.75
C LYS A 282 7.91 -26.45 -8.06
N ILE A 283 7.21 -27.34 -8.78
CA ILE A 283 6.12 -28.17 -8.25
C ILE A 283 6.57 -29.63 -8.25
N CYS A 284 6.34 -30.31 -7.13
CA CYS A 284 6.64 -31.73 -6.97
C CYS A 284 5.37 -32.60 -7.08
N SER A 285 4.20 -32.00 -6.87
CA SER A 285 2.91 -32.64 -7.05
C SER A 285 2.67 -33.09 -8.50
N PRO A 286 1.89 -34.16 -8.73
CA PRO A 286 1.54 -34.61 -10.08
C PRO A 286 0.86 -33.51 -10.88
N LYS A 287 1.14 -33.44 -12.20
CA LYS A 287 0.39 -32.56 -13.10
C LYS A 287 -1.00 -33.13 -13.33
N GLU A 288 -2.02 -32.33 -13.05
CA GLU A 288 -3.41 -32.63 -13.41
C GLU A 288 -3.81 -31.85 -14.67
N GLU A 289 -4.95 -32.22 -15.27
CA GLU A 289 -5.54 -31.45 -16.36
C GLU A 289 -5.77 -29.99 -15.94
N GLY A 290 -5.60 -29.03 -16.87
CA GLY A 290 -5.75 -27.60 -16.59
C GLY A 290 -4.59 -26.97 -15.78
N MET A 291 -3.51 -27.71 -15.52
CA MET A 291 -2.29 -27.19 -14.89
C MET A 291 -1.18 -26.97 -15.93
N TYR A 292 -0.54 -25.81 -15.87
CA TYR A 292 0.46 -25.38 -16.86
C TYR A 292 1.70 -24.78 -16.21
N GLU A 293 2.87 -25.10 -16.74
CA GLU A 293 4.10 -24.42 -16.35
C GLU A 293 4.22 -23.09 -17.07
N TRP A 294 4.72 -22.08 -16.36
CA TRP A 294 5.00 -20.75 -16.90
C TRP A 294 5.85 -20.80 -18.17
N LYS A 295 6.87 -21.68 -18.21
CA LYS A 295 7.76 -21.85 -19.36
C LYS A 295 7.05 -22.36 -20.62
N ASP A 296 5.94 -23.06 -20.47
CA ASP A 296 5.18 -23.64 -21.57
C ASP A 296 4.22 -22.61 -22.20
N LEU A 297 3.92 -21.52 -21.50
CA LEU A 297 3.04 -20.45 -22.01
C LEU A 297 3.59 -19.78 -23.28
N LYS A 298 4.93 -19.65 -23.41
CA LYS A 298 5.55 -19.11 -24.63
C LYS A 298 5.21 -19.96 -25.86
N LYS A 299 5.21 -21.29 -25.72
CA LYS A 299 4.85 -22.21 -26.82
C LYS A 299 3.37 -22.10 -27.16
N MET A 300 2.50 -21.93 -26.16
CA MET A 300 1.07 -21.74 -26.39
C MET A 300 0.77 -20.46 -27.17
N ALA A 301 1.47 -19.38 -26.81
CA ALA A 301 1.35 -18.07 -27.44
C ALA A 301 1.82 -18.02 -28.90
N ALA A 302 2.73 -18.91 -29.31
CA ALA A 302 3.26 -18.95 -30.67
C ALA A 302 2.20 -19.25 -31.74
N GLY A 303 1.10 -19.92 -31.36
CA GLY A 303 -0.02 -20.21 -32.26
C GLY A 303 -1.17 -19.19 -32.21
N GLU A 304 -1.01 -18.09 -31.48
CA GLU A 304 -2.03 -17.04 -31.37
C GLU A 304 -1.61 -15.81 -32.21
N GLU A 305 -2.41 -15.47 -33.21
CA GLU A 305 -2.16 -14.29 -34.02
C GLU A 305 -2.23 -13.02 -33.18
N ARG A 306 -1.41 -12.03 -33.55
CA ARG A 306 -1.33 -10.73 -32.85
C ARG A 306 -2.70 -10.03 -32.74
N ILE A 307 -3.58 -10.31 -33.70
CA ILE A 307 -4.95 -9.78 -33.81
C ILE A 307 -5.80 -10.04 -32.55
N GLY A 308 -5.62 -11.18 -31.87
CA GLY A 308 -6.41 -11.53 -30.68
C GLY A 308 -6.20 -10.57 -29.51
N VAL A 309 -4.95 -10.14 -29.28
CA VAL A 309 -4.62 -9.15 -28.23
C VAL A 309 -5.00 -7.73 -28.67
N GLU A 310 -4.80 -7.39 -29.94
CA GLU A 310 -5.17 -6.07 -30.48
C GLU A 310 -6.66 -5.78 -30.30
N ARG A 311 -7.52 -6.80 -30.48
CA ARG A 311 -8.95 -6.68 -30.20
C ARG A 311 -9.23 -6.39 -28.72
N ARG A 312 -8.45 -6.97 -27.79
CA ARG A 312 -8.58 -6.71 -26.34
C ARG A 312 -8.12 -5.29 -25.99
N PHE A 313 -7.04 -4.79 -26.59
CA PHE A 313 -6.59 -3.42 -26.39
C PHE A 313 -7.64 -2.38 -26.78
N GLY A 314 -8.42 -2.64 -27.83
CA GLY A 314 -9.55 -1.78 -28.22
C GLY A 314 -10.67 -1.67 -27.18
N LEU A 315 -10.73 -2.58 -26.20
CA LEU A 315 -11.76 -2.57 -25.14
C LEU A 315 -11.31 -1.80 -23.89
N LEU A 316 -10.01 -1.55 -23.74
CA LEU A 316 -9.43 -0.82 -22.62
C LEU A 316 -9.71 0.68 -22.78
N ALA A 317 -10.14 1.32 -21.70
CA ALA A 317 -10.39 2.76 -21.68
C ALA A 317 -10.08 3.33 -20.28
N PRO A 318 -9.65 4.61 -20.17
CA PRO A 318 -9.27 5.22 -18.90
C PRO A 318 -10.33 5.06 -17.80
N GLU A 319 -11.61 5.16 -18.15
CA GLU A 319 -12.75 5.09 -17.24
C GLU A 319 -13.13 3.68 -16.78
N LYS A 320 -12.55 2.63 -17.36
CA LYS A 320 -12.90 1.23 -17.06
C LYS A 320 -11.95 0.59 -16.05
N CYS A 321 -12.43 -0.47 -15.40
CA CYS A 321 -11.69 -1.18 -14.37
C CYS A 321 -10.44 -1.84 -14.96
N ALA A 322 -9.31 -1.65 -14.27
CA ALA A 322 -7.99 -2.14 -14.65
C ALA A 322 -7.40 -3.12 -13.63
N SER A 323 -7.73 -3.00 -12.34
CA SER A 323 -7.19 -3.85 -11.28
C SER A 323 -8.18 -3.98 -10.12
N LEU A 324 -8.11 -5.12 -9.41
CA LEU A 324 -8.89 -5.35 -8.19
C LEU A 324 -7.96 -5.47 -6.98
N ILE A 325 -8.26 -4.70 -5.93
CA ILE A 325 -7.56 -4.81 -4.64
C ILE A 325 -8.55 -5.29 -3.58
N TYR A 326 -8.30 -6.46 -2.98
CA TYR A 326 -9.14 -6.97 -1.90
C TYR A 326 -8.67 -6.44 -0.55
N THR A 327 -9.56 -5.74 0.17
CA THR A 327 -9.29 -5.22 1.50
C THR A 327 -9.89 -6.13 2.57
N SER A 328 -9.14 -6.44 3.63
CA SER A 328 -9.68 -7.10 4.82
C SER A 328 -10.38 -6.04 5.69
N GLY A 329 -11.60 -5.66 5.32
CA GLY A 329 -12.39 -4.69 6.06
C GLY A 329 -12.75 -5.15 7.49
N THR A 330 -13.20 -4.21 8.33
CA THR A 330 -13.62 -4.45 9.73
C THR A 330 -14.84 -5.37 9.88
N THR A 331 -15.52 -5.67 8.77
CA THR A 331 -16.71 -6.54 8.69
C THR A 331 -16.39 -8.02 8.51
N GLY A 332 -15.11 -8.41 8.37
CA GLY A 332 -14.69 -9.82 8.33
C GLY A 332 -14.60 -10.44 6.92
N CYS A 333 -15.49 -10.07 5.99
CA CYS A 333 -15.39 -10.47 4.58
C CYS A 333 -14.61 -9.43 3.76
N ALA A 334 -13.72 -9.90 2.88
CA ALA A 334 -12.92 -9.02 2.04
C ALA A 334 -13.79 -8.35 0.97
N LYS A 335 -13.50 -7.09 0.61
CA LYS A 335 -14.20 -6.38 -0.47
C LYS A 335 -13.24 -6.09 -1.61
N GLY A 336 -13.65 -6.40 -2.84
CA GLY A 336 -12.85 -6.13 -4.04
C GLY A 336 -13.03 -4.69 -4.50
N VAL A 337 -12.04 -3.84 -4.23
CA VAL A 337 -11.98 -2.44 -4.67
C VAL A 337 -11.63 -2.41 -6.15
N MET A 338 -12.51 -1.83 -6.98
CA MET A 338 -12.30 -1.67 -8.41
C MET A 338 -11.54 -0.38 -8.72
N LEU A 339 -10.36 -0.50 -9.31
CA LEU A 339 -9.52 0.63 -9.69
C LEU A 339 -9.54 0.79 -11.20
N SER A 340 -9.94 1.97 -11.68
CA SER A 340 -9.90 2.29 -13.10
C SER A 340 -8.47 2.51 -13.59
N HIS A 341 -8.28 2.45 -14.91
CA HIS A 341 -7.02 2.85 -15.52
C HIS A 341 -6.65 4.30 -15.14
N ASP A 342 -7.61 5.22 -15.16
CA ASP A 342 -7.39 6.62 -14.84
C ASP A 342 -7.00 6.83 -13.38
N ASN A 343 -7.64 6.12 -12.44
CA ASN A 343 -7.29 6.23 -11.02
C ASN A 343 -5.79 5.99 -10.80
N ILE A 344 -5.28 4.93 -11.45
CA ILE A 344 -3.89 4.49 -11.31
C ILE A 344 -2.95 5.44 -12.05
N THR A 345 -3.19 5.75 -13.32
CA THR A 345 -2.29 6.57 -14.13
C THR A 345 -2.24 8.02 -13.63
N TRP A 346 -3.38 8.57 -13.22
CA TRP A 346 -3.44 9.90 -12.60
C TRP A 346 -2.68 9.92 -11.28
N MET A 347 -2.84 8.91 -10.41
CA MET A 347 -2.08 8.83 -9.15
C MET A 347 -0.57 8.74 -9.40
N CYS A 348 -0.11 7.96 -10.38
CA CYS A 348 1.30 7.92 -10.76
C CYS A 348 1.85 9.30 -11.16
N SER A 349 1.05 10.13 -11.85
CA SER A 349 1.44 11.51 -12.18
C SER A 349 1.59 12.40 -10.93
N ARG A 350 0.73 12.21 -9.92
CA ARG A 350 0.81 12.93 -8.65
C ARG A 350 2.05 12.53 -7.88
N ILE A 351 2.32 11.23 -7.78
CA ILE A 351 3.53 10.73 -7.10
C ILE A 351 4.79 11.27 -7.77
N LEU A 352 4.86 11.31 -9.11
CA LEU A 352 6.00 11.90 -9.83
C LEU A 352 6.26 13.35 -9.39
N LYS A 353 5.20 14.17 -9.31
CA LYS A 353 5.29 15.58 -8.91
C LYS A 353 5.75 15.73 -7.46
N GLU A 354 5.14 15.01 -6.53
CA GLU A 354 5.44 15.13 -5.09
C GLU A 354 6.82 14.60 -4.70
N THR A 355 7.22 13.47 -5.31
CA THR A 355 8.55 12.86 -5.06
C THR A 355 9.67 13.62 -5.76
N LYS A 356 9.35 14.52 -6.71
CA LYS A 356 10.31 15.14 -7.64
C LYS A 356 11.18 14.08 -8.33
N ALA A 357 10.61 12.90 -8.56
CA ALA A 357 11.30 11.78 -9.19
C ALA A 357 11.75 12.13 -10.61
N LYS A 358 12.86 11.52 -11.03
CA LYS A 358 13.42 11.69 -12.36
C LYS A 358 13.13 10.47 -13.22
N ARG A 359 12.57 10.72 -14.40
CA ARG A 359 12.28 9.66 -15.36
C ARG A 359 13.57 8.93 -15.75
N GLY A 360 13.54 7.60 -15.79
CA GLY A 360 14.67 6.74 -16.17
C GLY A 360 15.76 6.56 -15.11
N GLU A 361 15.74 7.31 -14.00
CA GLU A 361 16.86 7.31 -13.02
C GLU A 361 16.52 6.62 -11.69
N GLU A 362 15.22 6.47 -11.37
CA GLU A 362 14.80 5.97 -10.07
C GLU A 362 15.00 4.46 -9.89
N ARG A 363 15.25 4.06 -8.64
CA ARG A 363 15.37 2.66 -8.20
C ARG A 363 14.51 2.43 -6.97
N VAL A 364 13.64 1.44 -7.05
CA VAL A 364 12.74 1.01 -5.95
C VAL A 364 13.01 -0.44 -5.58
N ILE A 365 12.72 -0.81 -4.34
CA ILE A 365 12.85 -2.20 -3.86
C ILE A 365 11.46 -2.79 -3.63
N SER A 366 11.19 -3.93 -4.27
CA SER A 366 9.96 -4.68 -4.08
C SER A 366 10.15 -5.76 -3.02
N TYR A 367 9.43 -5.64 -1.89
CA TYR A 367 9.51 -6.57 -0.76
C TYR A 367 8.22 -6.67 0.07
N LEU A 368 7.35 -5.67 -0.01
CA LEU A 368 6.03 -5.68 0.63
C LEU A 368 5.03 -6.41 -0.28
N PRO A 369 3.99 -7.07 0.28
CA PRO A 369 3.10 -7.91 -0.51
C PRO A 369 2.44 -7.15 -1.68
N LEU A 370 2.61 -7.64 -2.92
CA LEU A 370 2.02 -7.08 -4.15
C LEU A 370 0.47 -7.19 -4.24
N SER A 371 -0.16 -7.82 -3.24
CA SER A 371 -1.62 -7.86 -3.10
C SER A 371 -2.21 -6.55 -2.54
N HIS A 372 -1.36 -5.62 -2.07
CA HIS A 372 -1.77 -4.35 -1.50
C HIS A 372 -1.69 -3.19 -2.52
N VAL A 373 -2.58 -2.20 -2.41
CA VAL A 373 -2.63 -1.08 -3.37
C VAL A 373 -1.32 -0.29 -3.42
N ALA A 374 -0.70 -0.01 -2.28
CA ALA A 374 0.50 0.81 -2.20
C ALA A 374 1.70 0.18 -2.92
N THR A 375 1.80 -1.15 -2.90
CA THR A 375 2.88 -1.89 -3.54
C THR A 375 2.61 -2.08 -5.03
N GLN A 376 1.37 -2.37 -5.45
CA GLN A 376 1.07 -2.34 -6.89
C GLN A 376 1.35 -0.96 -7.49
N LEU A 377 0.98 0.10 -6.78
CA LEU A 377 1.22 1.47 -7.21
C LEU A 377 2.72 1.80 -7.30
N LEU A 378 3.51 1.55 -6.25
CA LEU A 378 4.93 1.94 -6.21
C LEU A 378 5.89 0.94 -6.87
N ASP A 379 5.55 -0.33 -6.96
CA ASP A 379 6.42 -1.37 -7.50
C ASP A 379 6.06 -1.66 -8.96
N ILE A 380 4.79 -1.60 -9.36
CA ILE A 380 4.36 -1.90 -10.73
C ILE A 380 4.10 -0.61 -11.49
N TYR A 381 3.05 0.13 -11.12
CA TYR A 381 2.50 1.17 -12.00
C TYR A 381 3.33 2.45 -12.05
N PHE A 382 3.89 2.90 -10.92
CA PHE A 382 4.73 4.08 -10.88
C PHE A 382 6.05 3.89 -11.65
N PRO A 383 6.77 2.76 -11.50
CA PRO A 383 7.92 2.45 -12.35
C PRO A 383 7.56 2.40 -13.84
N LEU A 384 6.41 1.82 -14.20
CA LEU A 384 5.91 1.88 -15.58
C LEU A 384 5.63 3.31 -16.06
N ALA A 385 5.27 4.23 -15.16
CA ALA A 385 4.98 5.61 -15.51
C ALA A 385 6.23 6.45 -15.80
N ILE A 386 7.36 6.12 -15.15
CA ILE A 386 8.56 6.97 -15.15
C ILE A 386 9.84 6.28 -15.65
N GLY A 387 9.83 4.98 -15.92
CA GLY A 387 11.06 4.27 -16.32
C GLY A 387 11.99 3.90 -15.16
N ALA A 388 11.46 3.68 -13.95
CA ALA A 388 12.26 3.29 -12.78
C ALA A 388 12.59 1.79 -12.78
N SER A 389 13.75 1.41 -12.25
CA SER A 389 14.07 -0.01 -12.05
C SER A 389 13.55 -0.55 -10.71
N VAL A 390 12.98 -1.75 -10.75
CA VAL A 390 12.43 -2.46 -9.59
C VAL A 390 13.35 -3.60 -9.19
N TRP A 391 13.82 -3.60 -7.96
CA TRP A 391 14.74 -4.61 -7.44
C TRP A 391 14.04 -5.50 -6.41
N PHE A 392 13.88 -6.78 -6.72
CA PHE A 392 13.19 -7.74 -5.86
C PHE A 392 14.07 -8.16 -4.69
N ALA A 393 13.60 -7.90 -3.47
CA ALA A 393 14.22 -8.42 -2.27
C ALA A 393 14.01 -9.94 -2.16
N GLN A 394 14.84 -10.60 -1.35
CA GLN A 394 14.67 -12.03 -1.10
C GLN A 394 13.43 -12.31 -0.24
N PRO A 395 12.80 -13.50 -0.31
CA PRO A 395 11.59 -13.81 0.45
C PRO A 395 11.72 -13.65 1.98
N ASP A 396 12.94 -13.68 2.51
CA ASP A 396 13.27 -13.46 3.92
C ASP A 396 13.55 -11.98 4.27
N ALA A 397 13.23 -11.03 3.38
CA ALA A 397 13.48 -9.59 3.56
C ALA A 397 13.01 -9.08 4.93
N LEU A 398 11.75 -9.35 5.28
CA LEU A 398 11.17 -8.94 6.56
C LEU A 398 11.75 -9.70 7.77
N LYS A 399 12.33 -10.89 7.54
CA LYS A 399 13.00 -11.68 8.58
C LYS A 399 14.39 -11.14 8.89
N GLY A 400 15.11 -10.58 7.93
CA GLY A 400 16.35 -9.84 8.21
C GLY A 400 17.18 -9.43 7.00
N SER A 401 16.93 -9.99 5.82
CA SER A 401 17.78 -9.75 4.64
C SER A 401 17.53 -8.39 3.96
N LEU A 402 16.49 -7.63 4.33
CA LEU A 402 16.15 -6.35 3.69
C LEU A 402 17.30 -5.34 3.71
N LEU A 403 18.02 -5.22 4.84
CA LEU A 403 19.18 -4.32 4.95
C LEU A 403 20.31 -4.68 3.99
N GLN A 404 20.47 -5.97 3.67
CA GLN A 404 21.44 -6.39 2.68
C GLN A 404 21.02 -5.93 1.29
N THR A 405 19.76 -6.15 0.89
CA THR A 405 19.24 -5.67 -0.39
C THR A 405 19.37 -4.15 -0.51
N LEU A 406 19.05 -3.40 0.54
CA LEU A 406 19.21 -1.94 0.55
C LEU A 406 20.65 -1.51 0.27
N ARG A 407 21.64 -2.16 0.90
CA ARG A 407 23.08 -1.87 0.71
C ARG A 407 23.61 -2.26 -0.66
N GLU A 408 22.96 -3.18 -1.36
CA GLU A 408 23.36 -3.56 -2.71
C GLU A 408 22.74 -2.63 -3.76
N VAL A 409 21.45 -2.31 -3.60
CA VAL A 409 20.65 -1.59 -4.60
C VAL A 409 20.79 -0.06 -4.48
N HIS A 410 20.99 0.44 -3.26
CA HIS A 410 20.97 1.87 -2.96
C HIS A 410 19.75 2.59 -3.57
N PRO A 411 18.51 2.28 -3.14
CA PRO A 411 17.30 2.83 -3.76
C PRO A 411 17.25 4.34 -3.63
N THR A 412 16.61 4.97 -4.61
CA THR A 412 16.38 6.43 -4.64
C THR A 412 15.05 6.80 -4.00
N ILE A 413 14.08 5.90 -4.05
CA ILE A 413 12.76 6.01 -3.42
C ILE A 413 12.52 4.72 -2.62
N PHE A 414 12.07 4.86 -1.37
CA PHE A 414 11.89 3.70 -0.49
C PHE A 414 10.65 3.84 0.38
N LEU A 415 9.69 2.91 0.23
CA LEU A 415 8.54 2.80 1.13
C LEU A 415 8.84 1.78 2.25
N GLY A 416 8.80 2.25 3.50
CA GLY A 416 8.79 1.41 4.69
C GLY A 416 7.48 1.54 5.46
N VAL A 417 6.83 0.43 5.81
CA VAL A 417 5.74 0.50 6.81
C VAL A 417 6.33 0.80 8.20
N PRO A 418 5.55 1.35 9.17
CA PRO A 418 6.09 1.77 10.47
C PRO A 418 6.96 0.71 11.14
N ARG A 419 6.55 -0.56 11.11
CA ARG A 419 7.31 -1.68 11.69
C ARG A 419 8.70 -1.88 11.08
N VAL A 420 8.85 -1.60 9.79
CA VAL A 420 10.16 -1.68 9.10
C VAL A 420 11.08 -0.59 9.62
N TRP A 421 10.57 0.64 9.72
CA TRP A 421 11.32 1.77 10.29
C TRP A 421 11.69 1.55 11.76
N GLU A 422 10.75 1.04 12.57
CA GLU A 422 11.01 0.65 13.96
C GLU A 422 12.14 -0.37 14.04
N LYS A 423 12.08 -1.48 13.30
CA LYS A 423 13.12 -2.53 13.29
C LYS A 423 14.49 -2.00 12.86
N ILE A 424 14.52 -1.11 11.85
CA ILE A 424 15.76 -0.42 11.43
C ILE A 424 16.28 0.45 12.58
N SER A 425 15.41 1.23 13.24
CA SER A 425 15.80 2.10 14.35
C SER A 425 16.32 1.33 15.56
N GLU A 426 15.68 0.21 15.92
CA GLU A 426 16.10 -0.70 16.99
C GLU A 426 17.49 -1.28 16.69
N SER A 427 17.70 -1.74 15.45
CA SER A 427 19.00 -2.26 14.99
C SER A 427 20.09 -1.19 15.07
N MET A 428 19.80 0.04 14.64
CA MET A 428 20.74 1.16 14.73
C MET A 428 21.03 1.57 16.18
N GLN A 429 20.03 1.53 17.06
CA GLN A 429 20.20 1.82 18.49
C GLN A 429 21.07 0.77 19.19
N LEU A 430 20.93 -0.52 18.84
CA LEU A 430 21.81 -1.57 19.34
C LEU A 430 23.27 -1.33 18.96
N VAL A 431 23.53 -1.00 17.68
CA VAL A 431 24.87 -0.63 17.22
C VAL A 431 25.40 0.61 17.97
N ALA A 432 24.53 1.59 18.21
CA ALA A 432 24.90 2.79 18.96
C ALA A 432 25.23 2.50 20.44
N ARG A 433 24.48 1.62 21.11
CA ARG A 433 24.75 1.21 22.51
C ARG A 433 26.09 0.49 22.66
N ASN A 434 26.48 -0.29 21.65
CA ASN A 434 27.77 -0.98 21.62
C ASN A 434 28.94 -0.06 21.21
N THR A 435 28.65 1.16 20.78
CA THR A 435 29.67 2.15 20.42
C THR A 435 30.06 2.97 21.65
N THR A 436 31.30 2.82 22.13
CA THR A 436 31.80 3.54 23.31
C THR A 436 32.83 4.63 22.95
N GLY A 437 33.17 5.48 23.94
CA GLY A 437 34.25 6.46 23.82
C GLY A 437 33.96 7.64 22.88
N LEU A 438 34.97 8.07 22.13
CA LEU A 438 34.91 9.27 21.28
C LEU A 438 33.85 9.17 20.18
N LYS A 439 33.63 7.97 19.63
CA LYS A 439 32.59 7.71 18.61
C LYS A 439 31.18 7.95 19.16
N ALA A 440 30.95 7.62 20.43
CA ALA A 440 29.66 7.86 21.09
C ALA A 440 29.37 9.36 21.25
N LYS A 441 30.38 10.14 21.68
CA LYS A 441 30.28 11.61 21.82
C LYS A 441 30.00 12.28 20.47
N ILE A 442 30.70 11.87 19.41
CA ILE A 442 30.48 12.40 18.05
C ILE A 442 29.07 12.07 17.56
N SER A 443 28.60 10.83 17.78
CA SER A 443 27.25 10.40 17.40
C SER A 443 26.17 11.21 18.11
N GLN A 444 26.28 11.39 19.43
CA GLN A 444 25.31 12.16 20.21
C GLN A 444 25.27 13.64 19.80
N TRP A 445 26.44 14.26 19.61
CA TRP A 445 26.53 15.62 19.08
C TRP A 445 25.90 15.74 17.69
N ALA A 446 26.26 14.85 16.76
CA ALA A 446 25.74 14.87 15.39
C ALA A 446 24.22 14.68 15.36
N LYS A 447 23.66 13.80 16.21
CA LYS A 447 22.21 13.63 16.35
C LYS A 447 21.51 14.89 16.85
N GLY A 448 22.11 15.61 17.80
CA GLY A 448 21.60 16.89 18.28
C GLY A 448 21.58 17.96 17.17
N VAL A 449 22.66 18.04 16.38
CA VAL A 449 22.74 18.92 15.20
C VAL A 449 21.69 18.53 14.14
N GLY A 450 21.51 17.23 13.90
CA GLY A 450 20.55 16.70 12.93
C GLY A 450 19.11 17.01 13.30
N LEU A 451 18.73 16.75 14.55
CA LEU A 451 17.38 17.02 15.04
C LEU A 451 17.07 18.52 15.00
N LYS A 452 18.00 19.37 15.49
CA LYS A 452 17.82 20.83 15.47
C LYS A 452 17.67 21.35 14.02
N GLY A 453 18.47 20.85 13.09
CA GLY A 453 18.44 21.31 11.70
C GLY A 453 17.19 20.90 10.96
N ASN A 454 16.74 19.65 11.14
CA ASN A 454 15.48 19.20 10.53
C ASN A 454 14.26 19.88 11.15
N LEU A 455 14.26 20.11 12.47
CA LEU A 455 13.18 20.87 13.13
C LEU A 455 13.16 22.35 12.74
N GLN A 456 14.33 22.98 12.52
CA GLN A 456 14.38 24.36 12.02
C GLN A 456 13.81 24.48 10.60
N LYS A 457 14.14 23.53 9.72
CA LYS A 457 13.52 23.44 8.39
C LYS A 457 12.01 23.26 8.49
N GLN A 458 11.57 22.41 9.42
CA GLN A 458 10.16 22.20 9.72
C GLN A 458 9.43 23.52 9.97
N LEU A 459 10.00 24.40 10.79
CA LEU A 459 9.40 25.69 11.15
C LEU A 459 9.55 26.79 10.08
N GLY A 460 9.94 26.43 8.84
CA GLY A 460 10.16 27.39 7.75
C GLY A 460 11.49 28.16 7.86
N GLY A 461 12.41 27.73 8.73
CA GLY A 461 13.74 28.30 8.86
C GLY A 461 14.70 27.84 7.76
N SER A 462 15.41 28.77 7.14
CA SER A 462 16.35 28.49 6.04
C SER A 462 17.80 28.19 6.50
N GLY A 463 18.08 28.29 7.81
CA GLY A 463 19.40 28.07 8.37
C GLY A 463 19.72 26.61 8.66
N THR A 464 20.95 26.18 8.34
CA THR A 464 21.50 24.93 8.89
C THR A 464 22.23 25.22 10.20
N PRO A 465 22.08 24.39 11.25
CA PRO A 465 22.77 24.63 12.52
C PRO A 465 24.29 24.61 12.36
N PHE A 466 25.00 25.33 13.24
CA PHE A 466 26.46 25.27 13.32
C PHE A 466 26.93 23.81 13.45
N GLY A 467 27.89 23.41 12.60
CA GLY A 467 28.41 22.05 12.55
C GLY A 467 27.64 21.08 11.65
N TRP A 468 26.57 21.50 10.97
CA TRP A 468 25.79 20.65 10.06
C TRP A 468 26.64 19.98 8.97
N SER A 469 27.47 20.76 8.26
CA SER A 469 28.32 20.22 7.19
C SER A 469 29.30 19.17 7.71
N LEU A 470 29.85 19.39 8.91
CA LEU A 470 30.74 18.43 9.55
C LEU A 470 29.99 17.16 9.99
N ALA A 471 28.84 17.31 10.66
CA ALA A 471 27.98 16.19 11.05
C ALA A 471 27.52 15.37 9.82
N ASN A 472 27.20 16.03 8.72
CA ASN A 472 26.84 15.38 7.47
C ASN A 472 28.00 14.55 6.90
N LEU A 473 29.22 15.10 6.89
CA LEU A 473 30.39 14.43 6.35
C LEU A 473 30.83 13.23 7.19
N ILE A 474 30.91 13.38 8.52
CA ILE A 474 31.51 12.37 9.39
C ILE A 474 30.50 11.35 9.94
N PHE A 475 29.21 11.70 9.98
CA PHE A 475 28.16 10.88 10.60
C PHE A 475 26.99 10.57 9.65
N PHE A 476 26.20 11.55 9.21
CA PHE A 476 24.96 11.27 8.45
C PHE A 476 25.22 10.50 7.16
N LYS A 477 26.24 10.88 6.36
CA LYS A 477 26.60 10.18 5.13
C LYS A 477 26.99 8.72 5.38
N LYS A 478 27.69 8.44 6.49
CA LYS A 478 28.07 7.07 6.87
C LYS A 478 26.87 6.25 7.33
N VAL A 479 25.96 6.85 8.10
CA VAL A 479 24.72 6.19 8.55
C VAL A 479 23.86 5.83 7.35
N ARG A 480 23.56 6.80 6.47
CA ARG A 480 22.76 6.55 5.26
C ARG A 480 23.39 5.48 4.37
N ARG A 481 24.70 5.56 4.12
CA ARG A 481 25.41 4.56 3.31
C ARG A 481 25.41 3.18 3.97
N GLY A 482 25.57 3.12 5.30
CA GLY A 482 25.49 1.88 6.07
C GLY A 482 24.10 1.24 6.08
N LEU A 483 23.05 1.99 5.79
CA LEU A 483 21.69 1.49 5.57
C LEU A 483 21.38 1.22 4.10
N GLY A 484 22.21 1.69 3.15
CA GLY A 484 21.90 1.71 1.72
C GLY A 484 20.96 2.85 1.29
N LEU A 485 20.72 3.84 2.15
CA LEU A 485 19.79 4.95 1.89
C LEU A 485 20.50 6.28 1.55
N ASP A 486 21.78 6.25 1.17
CA ASP A 486 22.55 7.46 0.83
C ASP A 486 22.16 8.12 -0.50
N GLN A 487 21.52 7.37 -1.39
CA GLN A 487 20.91 7.91 -2.62
C GLN A 487 19.39 8.08 -2.50
N CYS A 488 18.79 7.67 -1.38
CA CYS A 488 17.37 7.79 -1.15
C CYS A 488 17.01 9.24 -0.87
N HIS A 489 16.25 9.85 -1.78
CA HIS A 489 15.79 11.23 -1.66
C HIS A 489 14.35 11.34 -1.14
N PHE A 490 13.58 10.25 -1.21
CA PHE A 490 12.19 10.22 -0.75
C PHE A 490 11.87 8.95 0.06
N PRO A 491 12.32 8.86 1.34
CA PRO A 491 11.97 7.76 2.23
C PRO A 491 10.55 7.96 2.81
N MET A 492 9.66 7.02 2.55
CA MET A 492 8.24 7.12 2.87
C MET A 492 7.81 6.16 3.97
N THR A 493 6.77 6.54 4.70
CA THR A 493 6.00 5.69 5.59
C THR A 493 4.51 5.87 5.38
N GLY A 494 3.73 4.82 5.59
CA GLY A 494 2.29 4.87 5.41
C GLY A 494 1.63 3.56 5.77
N SER A 495 0.37 3.39 5.37
CA SER A 495 -0.50 2.27 5.72
C SER A 495 -0.92 2.22 7.19
N ALA A 496 -0.12 2.67 8.14
CA ALA A 496 -0.45 2.75 9.57
C ALA A 496 0.23 3.96 10.24
N PRO A 497 -0.29 4.43 11.39
CA PRO A 497 0.38 5.46 12.18
C PRO A 497 1.78 5.03 12.62
N ILE A 498 2.72 5.97 12.60
CA ILE A 498 4.10 5.78 13.07
C ILE A 498 4.32 6.60 14.36
N SER A 499 5.16 6.10 15.26
CA SER A 499 5.43 6.82 16.52
C SER A 499 6.26 8.09 16.28
N GLN A 500 5.99 9.12 17.10
CA GLN A 500 6.76 10.37 17.07
C GLN A 500 8.24 10.16 17.41
N ASP A 501 8.54 9.20 18.28
CA ASP A 501 9.91 8.80 18.61
C ASP A 501 10.65 8.24 17.41
N THR A 502 10.00 7.38 16.61
CA THR A 502 10.61 6.84 15.39
C THR A 502 10.86 7.96 14.38
N LEU A 503 9.89 8.84 14.14
CA LEU A 503 10.06 10.01 13.27
C LEU A 503 11.22 10.91 13.72
N SER A 504 11.24 11.27 15.01
CA SER A 504 12.28 12.10 15.62
C SER A 504 13.66 11.45 15.54
N TYR A 505 13.73 10.13 15.72
CA TYR A 505 14.97 9.37 15.60
C TYR A 505 15.54 9.47 14.19
N PHE A 506 14.74 9.22 13.15
CA PHE A 506 15.20 9.27 11.77
C PHE A 506 15.55 10.70 11.33
N MET A 507 14.80 11.71 11.80
CA MET A 507 15.19 13.12 11.64
C MET A 507 16.54 13.43 12.29
N SER A 508 16.85 12.87 13.47
CA SER A 508 18.13 13.08 14.15
C SER A 508 19.33 12.57 13.34
N VAL A 509 19.13 11.57 12.48
CA VAL A 509 20.17 11.01 11.59
C VAL A 509 20.07 11.52 10.16
N ASN A 510 19.28 12.58 9.93
CA ASN A 510 19.07 13.23 8.63
C ASN A 510 18.49 12.28 7.56
N ILE A 511 17.44 11.55 7.97
CA ILE A 511 16.56 10.72 7.12
C ILE A 511 15.11 11.14 7.47
N PRO A 512 14.64 12.32 7.06
CA PRO A 512 13.26 12.72 7.36
C PRO A 512 12.28 11.78 6.64
N LEU A 513 11.39 11.11 7.38
CA LEU A 513 10.41 10.19 6.80
C LEU A 513 9.17 10.96 6.33
N HIS A 514 8.74 10.71 5.10
CA HIS A 514 7.53 11.29 4.51
C HIS A 514 6.31 10.42 4.83
N GLU A 515 5.37 10.94 5.59
CA GLU A 515 4.11 10.27 5.89
C GLU A 515 3.12 10.38 4.73
N LEU A 516 2.52 9.25 4.39
CA LEU A 516 1.48 9.10 3.37
C LEU A 516 0.19 8.61 4.03
N TYR A 517 -0.90 9.35 3.81
CA TYR A 517 -2.23 8.90 4.22
C TYR A 517 -3.12 8.68 3.00
N GLY A 518 -3.83 7.56 3.01
CA GLY A 518 -4.69 7.10 1.94
C GLY A 518 -5.14 5.65 2.17
N MET A 519 -5.98 5.15 1.28
CA MET A 519 -6.59 3.83 1.36
C MET A 519 -6.73 3.18 -0.02
N SER A 520 -7.18 1.93 -0.07
CA SER A 520 -7.41 1.24 -1.34
C SER A 520 -8.47 1.95 -2.17
N GLU A 521 -9.53 2.44 -1.53
CA GLU A 521 -10.62 3.17 -2.16
C GLU A 521 -10.19 4.53 -2.73
N THR A 522 -8.99 5.02 -2.40
CA THR A 522 -8.38 6.23 -2.98
C THR A 522 -7.19 5.91 -3.89
N THR A 523 -7.01 4.65 -4.29
CA THR A 523 -5.89 4.25 -5.18
C THR A 523 -4.52 4.62 -4.61
N GLY A 524 -4.36 4.59 -3.28
CA GLY A 524 -3.14 4.99 -2.59
C GLY A 524 -3.24 6.36 -1.92
N PRO A 525 -2.17 7.18 -1.93
CA PRO A 525 -2.10 8.39 -1.10
C PRO A 525 -3.10 9.46 -1.53
N THR A 526 -3.64 10.18 -0.57
CA THR A 526 -4.52 11.35 -0.71
C THR A 526 -3.83 12.58 -0.12
N THR A 527 -3.03 12.39 0.93
CA THR A 527 -2.16 13.42 1.50
C THR A 527 -0.73 12.92 1.66
N VAL A 528 0.21 13.85 1.64
CA VAL A 528 1.65 13.58 1.82
C VAL A 528 2.31 14.71 2.61
N THR A 529 3.26 14.36 3.48
CA THR A 529 4.20 15.33 4.04
C THR A 529 5.39 15.47 3.09
N THR A 530 5.69 16.67 2.60
CA THR A 530 6.86 16.92 1.74
C THR A 530 8.04 17.43 2.56
N GLN A 531 9.22 17.56 1.94
CA GLN A 531 10.44 18.00 2.65
C GLN A 531 10.31 19.42 3.24
N ASP A 532 9.51 20.27 2.59
CA ASP A 532 9.28 21.66 2.99
C ASP A 532 8.10 21.77 3.98
N ASP A 533 7.30 20.71 4.14
CA ASP A 533 6.02 20.68 4.86
C ASP A 533 5.93 19.50 5.86
N ILE A 534 7.04 19.10 6.48
CA ILE A 534 6.98 18.09 7.56
C ILE A 534 6.32 18.76 8.78
N ARG A 535 5.31 18.14 9.37
CA ARG A 535 4.71 18.58 10.64
C ARG A 535 4.52 17.34 11.49
N PHE A 536 4.98 17.36 12.74
CA PHE A 536 4.77 16.23 13.64
C PHE A 536 3.28 15.90 13.73
N GLN A 537 2.97 14.60 13.68
CA GLN A 537 1.61 14.05 13.79
C GLN A 537 0.66 14.45 12.65
N SER A 538 1.13 15.22 11.66
CA SER A 538 0.32 15.54 10.49
C SER A 538 0.43 14.41 9.46
N SER A 539 -0.70 14.08 8.86
CA SER A 539 -0.76 13.23 7.68
C SER A 539 -0.41 13.98 6.38
N GLY A 540 0.02 15.23 6.48
CA GLY A 540 0.41 16.07 5.35
C GLY A 540 -0.72 16.88 4.74
N ARG A 541 -0.47 17.43 3.56
CA ARG A 541 -1.42 18.22 2.77
C ARG A 541 -2.02 17.37 1.65
N SER A 542 -3.21 17.76 1.18
CA SER A 542 -3.85 17.13 0.02
C SER A 542 -2.97 17.23 -1.22
N LEU A 543 -2.90 16.14 -1.98
CA LEU A 543 -2.28 16.14 -3.30
C LEU A 543 -2.98 17.15 -4.23
N ASP A 544 -2.23 17.70 -5.17
CA ASP A 544 -2.80 18.60 -6.18
C ASP A 544 -3.93 17.91 -6.97
N GLY A 545 -5.10 18.54 -7.03
CA GLY A 545 -6.34 17.98 -7.61
C GLY A 545 -7.19 17.13 -6.65
N VAL A 546 -6.77 16.95 -5.40
CA VAL A 546 -7.57 16.29 -4.35
C VAL A 546 -8.23 17.33 -3.46
N ARG A 547 -9.51 17.10 -3.13
CA ARG A 547 -10.26 17.92 -2.17
C ARG A 547 -10.54 17.13 -0.91
N LEU A 548 -10.41 17.81 0.23
CA LEU A 548 -10.72 17.29 1.56
C LEU A 548 -11.80 18.16 2.21
N ARG A 549 -12.69 17.52 2.96
CA ARG A 549 -13.72 18.19 3.78
C ARG A 549 -13.88 17.44 5.10
N ILE A 550 -14.05 18.16 6.19
CA ILE A 550 -14.40 17.55 7.49
C ILE A 550 -15.92 17.59 7.64
N ASN A 551 -16.53 16.42 7.83
CA ASN A 551 -17.97 16.27 8.01
C ASN A 551 -18.32 16.17 9.49
N ASN A 552 -19.36 16.89 9.91
CA ASN A 552 -19.84 16.98 11.30
C ASN A 552 -18.71 17.21 12.32
N PRO A 553 -17.91 18.28 12.19
CA PRO A 553 -16.85 18.58 13.14
C PRO A 553 -17.40 18.85 14.54
N ASP A 554 -16.72 18.35 15.57
CA ASP A 554 -16.93 18.72 16.97
C ASP A 554 -16.32 20.10 17.31
N ASP A 555 -16.43 20.51 18.58
CA ASP A 555 -15.89 21.79 19.06
C ASP A 555 -14.36 21.93 18.88
N ALA A 556 -13.65 20.80 18.76
CA ALA A 556 -12.21 20.74 18.50
C ALA A 556 -11.90 20.64 16.99
N GLY A 557 -12.92 20.69 16.12
CA GLY A 557 -12.79 20.60 14.68
C GLY A 557 -12.66 19.16 14.15
N ASN A 558 -12.76 18.14 15.00
CA ASN A 558 -12.65 16.74 14.60
C ASN A 558 -13.97 16.25 14.02
N GLY A 559 -13.92 15.71 12.81
CA GLY A 559 -15.06 15.07 12.17
C GLY A 559 -14.60 14.02 11.18
N GLU A 560 -15.54 13.41 10.47
CA GLU A 560 -15.20 12.42 9.45
C GLU A 560 -14.51 13.09 8.25
N VAL A 561 -13.36 12.54 7.84
CA VAL A 561 -12.63 13.04 6.68
C VAL A 561 -13.33 12.55 5.42
N LEU A 562 -13.85 13.48 4.62
CA LEU A 562 -14.39 13.23 3.30
C LEU A 562 -13.35 13.57 2.23
N ILE A 563 -13.26 12.71 1.21
CA ILE A 563 -12.26 12.80 0.15
C ILE A 563 -12.96 12.88 -1.20
N GLN A 564 -12.46 13.73 -2.10
CA GLN A 564 -12.92 13.79 -3.48
C GLN A 564 -11.74 14.01 -4.44
N GLY A 565 -11.76 13.34 -5.59
CA GLY A 565 -10.70 13.44 -6.60
C GLY A 565 -10.78 12.31 -7.64
N ARG A 566 -9.91 12.37 -8.65
CA ARG A 566 -9.83 11.38 -9.74
C ARG A 566 -9.30 10.01 -9.30
N HIS A 567 -8.65 9.93 -8.15
CA HIS A 567 -8.09 8.70 -7.59
C HIS A 567 -9.09 7.85 -6.82
N LEU A 568 -10.33 8.31 -6.65
CA LEU A 568 -11.39 7.53 -6.02
C LEU A 568 -11.73 6.29 -6.86
N PHE A 569 -11.87 5.16 -6.18
CA PHE A 569 -12.28 3.89 -6.77
C PHE A 569 -13.58 3.99 -7.60
N MET A 570 -13.80 3.02 -8.47
CA MET A 570 -15.08 2.89 -9.16
C MET A 570 -16.17 2.39 -8.22
N GLY A 571 -15.83 1.60 -7.20
CA GLY A 571 -16.77 0.95 -6.29
C GLY A 571 -16.25 -0.41 -5.85
N TYR A 572 -17.07 -1.15 -5.11
CA TYR A 572 -16.78 -2.55 -4.77
C TYR A 572 -17.46 -3.49 -5.77
N ILE A 573 -16.71 -4.46 -6.31
CA ILE A 573 -17.20 -5.41 -7.31
C ILE A 573 -18.40 -6.21 -6.77
N GLY A 574 -19.53 -6.17 -7.49
CA GLY A 574 -20.75 -6.89 -7.11
C GLY A 574 -21.45 -6.39 -5.84
N GLU A 575 -21.05 -5.25 -5.26
CA GLU A 575 -21.44 -4.84 -3.91
C GLU A 575 -22.06 -3.40 -3.89
N PRO A 576 -23.26 -3.20 -4.45
CA PRO A 576 -23.87 -1.88 -4.62
C PRO A 576 -24.23 -1.18 -3.31
N LYS A 577 -24.70 -1.93 -2.31
CA LYS A 577 -25.02 -1.37 -0.98
C LYS A 577 -23.76 -0.88 -0.27
N ALA A 578 -22.71 -1.72 -0.23
CA ALA A 578 -21.45 -1.33 0.37
C ALA A 578 -20.80 -0.12 -0.34
N THR A 579 -20.98 -0.01 -1.66
CA THR A 579 -20.44 1.10 -2.45
C THR A 579 -21.19 2.41 -2.15
N SER A 580 -22.52 2.38 -2.19
CA SER A 580 -23.34 3.55 -1.86
C SER A 580 -23.19 4.00 -0.41
N ASP A 581 -23.03 3.09 0.55
CA ASP A 581 -22.77 3.44 1.96
C ASP A 581 -21.46 4.23 2.15
N THR A 582 -20.42 3.91 1.35
CA THR A 582 -19.10 4.57 1.39
C THR A 582 -19.08 5.93 0.68
N LEU A 583 -20.10 6.25 -0.13
CA LEU A 583 -20.19 7.52 -0.85
C LEU A 583 -21.28 8.41 -0.24
N THR A 584 -21.11 9.72 -0.36
CA THR A 584 -22.19 10.68 -0.15
C THR A 584 -22.97 10.89 -1.44
N GLU A 585 -24.18 11.46 -1.35
CA GLU A 585 -25.00 11.78 -2.53
C GLU A 585 -24.31 12.76 -3.48
N ASP A 586 -23.49 13.67 -2.94
CA ASP A 586 -22.68 14.64 -3.69
C ASP A 586 -21.31 14.09 -4.17
N GLY A 587 -21.09 12.77 -4.08
CA GLY A 587 -19.93 12.09 -4.68
C GLY A 587 -18.61 12.25 -3.91
N TRP A 588 -18.68 12.46 -2.59
CA TRP A 588 -17.51 12.37 -1.71
C TRP A 588 -17.38 10.98 -1.12
N LEU A 589 -16.14 10.51 -0.98
CA LEU A 589 -15.83 9.28 -0.27
C LEU A 589 -15.76 9.54 1.23
N LYS A 590 -16.54 8.77 2.00
CA LYS A 590 -16.46 8.68 3.46
C LYS A 590 -15.28 7.79 3.83
N SER A 591 -14.20 8.39 4.33
CA SER A 591 -12.98 7.63 4.65
C SER A 591 -13.16 6.66 5.84
N GLY A 592 -14.15 6.94 6.71
CA GLY A 592 -14.29 6.30 8.01
C GLY A 592 -13.16 6.67 9.00
N ASP A 593 -12.29 7.61 8.66
CA ASP A 593 -11.29 8.21 9.55
C ASP A 593 -11.80 9.54 10.10
N ILE A 594 -11.43 9.83 11.35
CA ILE A 594 -11.75 11.07 12.05
C ILE A 594 -10.50 11.91 12.11
N GLY A 595 -10.65 13.20 11.86
CA GLY A 595 -9.55 14.15 11.88
C GLY A 595 -10.01 15.59 11.72
N TYR A 596 -9.04 16.50 11.69
CA TYR A 596 -9.25 17.92 11.45
C TYR A 596 -8.21 18.45 10.46
N ILE A 597 -8.55 19.57 9.80
CA ILE A 597 -7.64 20.31 8.93
C ILE A 597 -7.30 21.63 9.61
N ASN A 598 -6.01 21.92 9.79
CA ASN A 598 -5.59 23.16 10.42
C ASN A 598 -5.67 24.36 9.44
N HIS A 599 -5.44 25.57 9.94
CA HIS A 599 -5.47 26.80 9.13
C HIS A 599 -4.43 26.85 7.99
N GLU A 600 -3.36 26.06 8.09
CA GLU A 600 -2.34 25.89 7.04
C GLU A 600 -2.72 24.77 6.04
N GLY A 601 -3.86 24.11 6.17
CA GLY A 601 -4.31 23.04 5.26
C GLY A 601 -3.73 21.65 5.52
N PHE A 602 -3.08 21.43 6.68
CA PHE A 602 -2.57 20.12 7.08
C PHE A 602 -3.66 19.26 7.71
N LEU A 603 -3.74 18.01 7.27
CA LEU A 603 -4.64 17.01 7.83
C LEU A 603 -4.00 16.33 9.04
N TYR A 604 -4.79 16.14 10.10
CA TYR A 604 -4.42 15.39 11.30
C TYR A 604 -5.47 14.31 11.55
N ILE A 605 -5.06 13.04 11.48
CA ILE A 605 -5.93 11.90 11.76
C ILE A 605 -5.89 11.59 13.26
N THR A 606 -7.05 11.63 13.90
CA THR A 606 -7.20 11.39 15.35
C THR A 606 -7.77 10.02 15.68
N GLY A 607 -8.43 9.36 14.71
CA GLY A 607 -8.91 8.00 14.90
C GLY A 607 -9.72 7.46 13.72
N ARG A 608 -10.45 6.37 13.97
CA ARG A 608 -11.38 5.73 13.04
C ARG A 608 -12.79 5.85 13.59
N ALA A 609 -13.76 6.25 12.77
CA ALA A 609 -15.15 6.47 13.20
C ALA A 609 -15.76 5.21 13.84
N LYS A 610 -15.50 4.04 13.26
CA LYS A 610 -15.96 2.73 13.77
C LYS A 610 -15.17 2.21 14.99
N GLU A 611 -14.08 2.87 15.35
CA GLU A 611 -13.25 2.53 16.51
C GLU A 611 -13.35 3.57 17.63
N LEU A 612 -14.09 4.66 17.42
CA LEU A 612 -14.43 5.58 18.50
C LEU A 612 -15.27 4.82 19.53
N LEU A 613 -14.87 4.91 20.79
CA LEU A 613 -15.65 4.39 21.90
C LEU A 613 -16.65 5.47 22.29
N VAL A 614 -17.93 5.13 22.31
CA VAL A 614 -18.97 6.03 22.82
C VAL A 614 -19.29 5.58 24.23
N LEU A 615 -18.79 6.30 25.23
CA LEU A 615 -19.08 5.95 26.63
C LEU A 615 -20.58 6.07 26.91
N ALA A 616 -21.06 5.40 27.96
CA ALA A 616 -22.44 5.54 28.46
C ALA A 616 -22.81 7.00 28.80
N THR A 617 -21.81 7.86 28.98
CA THR A 617 -21.98 9.31 29.19
C THR A 617 -22.20 10.12 27.90
N GLY A 618 -22.19 9.46 26.73
CA GLY A 618 -22.29 10.09 25.41
C GLY A 618 -20.97 10.68 24.89
N GLU A 619 -19.87 10.50 25.62
CA GLU A 619 -18.56 11.05 25.22
C GLU A 619 -17.84 10.11 24.25
N ASN A 620 -17.36 10.68 23.14
CA ASN A 620 -16.59 9.98 22.13
C ASN A 620 -15.12 9.98 22.51
N ILE A 621 -14.50 8.79 22.54
CA ILE A 621 -13.09 8.61 22.86
C ILE A 621 -12.38 7.96 21.68
N ALA A 622 -11.36 8.64 21.18
CA ALA A 622 -10.43 8.08 20.22
C ALA A 622 -9.38 7.22 20.95
N PRO A 623 -9.33 5.89 20.74
CA PRO A 623 -8.44 5.02 21.50
C PRO A 623 -6.97 5.14 21.05
N VAL A 624 -6.72 5.33 19.76
CA VAL A 624 -5.37 5.28 19.15
C VAL A 624 -4.38 6.27 19.78
N PRO A 625 -4.71 7.55 20.02
CA PRO A 625 -3.78 8.48 20.67
C PRO A 625 -3.36 8.03 22.07
N ILE A 626 -4.29 7.46 22.85
CA ILE A 626 -4.03 6.96 24.21
C ILE A 626 -3.13 5.73 24.16
N GLU A 627 -3.37 4.81 23.22
CA GLU A 627 -2.57 3.60 23.02
C GLU A 627 -1.14 3.92 22.60
N SER A 628 -0.98 4.88 21.68
CA SER A 628 0.32 5.38 21.25
C SER A 628 1.09 6.01 22.41
N ALA A 629 0.43 6.85 23.21
CA ALA A 629 1.03 7.47 24.40
C ALA A 629 1.44 6.42 25.46
N LEU A 630 0.66 5.34 25.63
CA LEU A 630 1.03 4.23 26.50
C LEU A 630 2.29 3.53 26.03
N LYS A 631 2.37 3.20 24.73
CA LYS A 631 3.54 2.52 24.15
C LYS A 631 4.82 3.37 24.25
N GLU A 632 4.68 4.69 24.14
CA GLU A 632 5.77 5.65 24.33
C GLU A 632 6.24 5.67 25.79
N GLN A 633 5.31 5.74 26.75
CA GLN A 633 5.62 5.78 28.19
C GLN A 633 6.07 4.44 28.77
N LEU A 634 5.73 3.33 28.11
CA LEU A 634 6.01 1.96 28.53
C LEU A 634 6.63 1.16 27.37
N PRO A 635 7.95 1.27 27.13
CA PRO A 635 8.59 0.59 26.00
C PRO A 635 8.59 -0.95 26.07
N ILE A 636 8.20 -1.54 27.22
CA ILE A 636 7.98 -2.98 27.40
C ILE A 636 6.69 -3.47 26.72
N VAL A 637 5.73 -2.56 26.50
CA VAL A 637 4.43 -2.86 25.89
C VAL A 637 4.58 -3.08 24.39
N SER A 638 4.01 -4.17 23.89
CA SER A 638 3.95 -4.46 22.46
C SER A 638 2.68 -3.83 21.85
N ASN A 639 1.52 -4.17 22.41
CA ASN A 639 0.23 -3.64 22.02
C ASN A 639 -0.55 -3.14 23.25
N ALA A 640 -1.27 -2.04 23.07
CA ALA A 640 -2.26 -1.53 24.02
C ALA A 640 -3.59 -1.41 23.28
N VAL A 641 -4.68 -1.87 23.90
CA VAL A 641 -6.03 -1.79 23.34
C VAL A 641 -6.96 -1.17 24.35
N ILE A 642 -7.40 0.05 24.06
CA ILE A 642 -8.38 0.75 24.87
C ILE A 642 -9.76 0.18 24.57
N VAL A 643 -10.48 -0.13 25.65
CA VAL A 643 -11.81 -0.76 25.65
C VAL A 643 -12.73 0.00 26.59
N GLY A 644 -14.05 -0.14 26.41
CA GLY A 644 -15.05 0.56 27.23
C GLY A 644 -16.18 1.19 26.44
N ASP A 645 -16.43 0.72 25.20
CA ASP A 645 -17.59 1.18 24.43
C ASP A 645 -18.88 0.90 25.20
N GLN A 646 -19.75 1.91 25.28
CA GLN A 646 -21.00 1.91 26.05
C GLN A 646 -20.81 1.67 27.57
N LYS A 647 -19.60 1.87 28.10
CA LYS A 647 -19.30 1.76 29.54
C LYS A 647 -19.08 3.14 30.17
N SER A 648 -19.02 3.19 31.50
CA SER A 648 -18.90 4.45 32.27
C SER A 648 -17.50 5.08 32.20
N TYR A 649 -16.48 4.30 31.84
CA TYR A 649 -15.08 4.71 31.74
C TYR A 649 -14.33 3.82 30.74
N ILE A 650 -13.10 4.18 30.40
CA ILE A 650 -12.21 3.35 29.59
C ILE A 650 -11.25 2.52 30.43
N SER A 651 -10.89 1.35 29.89
CA SER A 651 -9.90 0.42 30.43
C SER A 651 -8.93 0.00 29.33
N CYS A 652 -7.85 -0.71 29.67
CA CYS A 652 -6.81 -1.09 28.72
C CYS A 652 -6.44 -2.57 28.80
N LEU A 653 -6.40 -3.26 27.66
CA LEU A 653 -5.68 -4.53 27.52
C LEU A 653 -4.25 -4.24 27.08
N ILE A 654 -3.27 -4.91 27.67
CA ILE A 654 -1.85 -4.70 27.40
C ILE A 654 -1.21 -6.04 27.02
N THR A 655 -0.36 -6.05 26.00
CA THR A 655 0.54 -7.17 25.72
C THR A 655 1.99 -6.74 25.89
N LEU A 656 2.87 -7.67 26.24
CA LEU A 656 4.30 -7.40 26.41
C LEU A 656 5.09 -7.82 25.17
N LYS A 657 6.25 -7.21 24.98
CA LYS A 657 7.16 -7.56 23.88
C LYS A 657 7.82 -8.93 24.13
N VAL A 658 7.48 -9.88 23.29
CA VAL A 658 7.95 -11.27 23.35
C VAL A 658 8.75 -11.67 22.10
N GLU A 659 9.43 -12.81 22.20
CA GLU A 659 10.02 -13.51 21.05
C GLU A 659 8.91 -14.16 20.23
N PHE A 660 9.11 -14.24 18.91
CA PHE A 660 8.18 -14.93 17.99
C PHE A 660 8.82 -16.21 17.49
N ASP A 661 8.01 -17.25 17.30
CA ASP A 661 8.46 -18.49 16.68
C ASP A 661 8.61 -18.28 15.17
N ASP A 662 9.83 -18.44 14.64
CA ASP A 662 10.17 -18.14 13.25
C ASP A 662 9.51 -19.07 12.21
N VAL A 663 9.03 -20.23 12.67
CA VAL A 663 8.41 -21.27 11.83
C VAL A 663 6.90 -21.06 11.79
N THR A 664 6.29 -20.89 12.95
CA THR A 664 4.83 -20.86 13.10
C THR A 664 4.27 -19.44 13.08
N GLY A 665 5.09 -18.41 13.36
CA GLY A 665 4.69 -17.01 13.40
C GLY A 665 3.91 -16.60 14.66
N TYR A 666 3.74 -17.51 15.62
CA TYR A 666 3.07 -17.20 16.89
C TYR A 666 3.98 -16.47 17.86
N ALA A 667 3.39 -15.58 18.66
CA ALA A 667 4.02 -15.00 19.82
C ALA A 667 4.31 -16.09 20.86
N THR A 668 5.55 -16.14 21.36
CA THR A 668 5.94 -17.02 22.46
C THR A 668 5.63 -16.36 23.81
N ASP A 669 5.84 -17.11 24.89
CA ASP A 669 5.74 -16.59 26.27
C ASP A 669 7.05 -15.90 26.73
N ARG A 670 8.14 -15.98 25.94
CA ARG A 670 9.45 -15.46 26.34
C ARG A 670 9.56 -13.98 26.04
N LEU A 671 9.95 -13.18 27.03
CA LEU A 671 10.21 -11.75 26.85
C LEU A 671 11.41 -11.57 25.91
N ASN A 672 11.30 -10.62 24.97
CA ASN A 672 12.40 -10.33 24.07
C ASN A 672 13.52 -9.53 24.78
N PRO A 673 14.71 -9.37 24.17
CA PRO A 673 15.84 -8.67 24.81
C PRO A 673 15.53 -7.24 25.28
N THR A 674 14.64 -6.53 24.60
CA THR A 674 14.24 -5.18 25.00
C THR A 674 13.39 -5.22 26.27
N ALA A 675 12.39 -6.11 26.32
CA ALA A 675 11.56 -6.30 27.51
C ALA A 675 12.39 -6.80 28.70
N LEU A 676 13.29 -7.76 28.49
CA LEU A 676 14.19 -8.27 29.52
C LEU A 676 15.06 -7.16 30.13
N ALA A 677 15.64 -6.29 29.31
CA ALA A 677 16.45 -5.17 29.79
C ALA A 677 15.63 -4.18 30.64
N ILE A 678 14.36 -3.97 30.30
CA ILE A 678 13.45 -3.11 31.07
C ILE A 678 13.07 -3.78 32.39
N CYS A 679 12.74 -5.07 32.40
CA CYS A 679 12.51 -5.83 33.63
C CYS A 679 13.73 -5.71 34.57
N GLN A 680 14.94 -5.92 34.06
CA GLN A 680 16.16 -5.76 34.85
C GLN A 680 16.32 -4.34 35.40
N SER A 681 15.98 -3.31 34.63
CA SER A 681 16.07 -1.92 35.06
C SER A 681 15.14 -1.57 36.23
N CYS A 682 14.02 -2.29 36.40
CA CYS A 682 13.12 -2.16 37.54
C CYS A 682 13.39 -3.19 38.65
N GLY A 683 14.49 -3.95 38.54
CA GLY A 683 14.90 -4.96 39.51
C GLY A 683 14.16 -6.30 39.42
N SER A 684 13.45 -6.56 38.32
CA SER A 684 12.79 -7.82 38.01
C SER A 684 13.77 -8.84 37.41
N GLN A 685 13.54 -10.12 37.67
CA GLN A 685 14.25 -11.25 37.07
C GLN A 685 13.35 -12.09 36.13
N SER A 686 12.14 -11.61 35.86
CA SER A 686 11.16 -12.29 35.01
C SER A 686 11.70 -12.44 33.58
N LYS A 687 11.52 -13.65 33.03
CA LYS A 687 11.96 -13.99 31.67
C LYS A 687 10.78 -14.28 30.75
N THR A 688 9.62 -14.61 31.31
CA THR A 688 8.39 -14.88 30.58
C THR A 688 7.26 -13.93 30.98
N VAL A 689 6.18 -13.90 30.22
CA VAL A 689 4.97 -13.15 30.59
C VAL A 689 4.32 -13.81 31.81
N ARG A 690 4.33 -15.14 31.88
CA ARG A 690 3.87 -15.90 33.06
C ARG A 690 4.65 -15.59 34.33
N ASP A 691 5.96 -15.42 34.27
CA ASP A 691 6.77 -15.00 35.44
C ASP A 691 6.32 -13.64 36.01
N ILE A 692 5.59 -12.83 35.24
CA ILE A 692 5.05 -11.53 35.69
C ILE A 692 3.64 -11.71 36.25
N LEU A 693 2.83 -12.56 35.64
CA LEU A 693 1.41 -12.73 35.92
C LEU A 693 1.08 -13.77 36.99
N ASP A 694 1.75 -14.92 36.95
CA ASP A 694 1.46 -16.07 37.81
C ASP A 694 1.97 -15.83 39.24
N GLU A 695 1.31 -16.43 40.24
CA GLU A 695 1.66 -16.22 41.64
C GLU A 695 2.96 -16.95 42.05
N PRO A 696 3.92 -16.27 42.73
CA PRO A 696 3.87 -14.86 43.13
C PRO A 696 4.16 -13.90 41.96
N SER A 697 3.22 -13.00 41.69
CA SER A 697 3.31 -12.07 40.55
C SER A 697 4.46 -11.06 40.73
N ASP A 698 5.07 -10.61 39.64
CA ASP A 698 6.15 -9.62 39.70
C ASP A 698 5.60 -8.19 39.87
N HIS A 699 5.37 -7.84 41.13
CA HIS A 699 4.88 -6.54 41.56
C HIS A 699 5.75 -5.36 41.08
N ARG A 700 7.04 -5.57 40.77
CA ARG A 700 7.93 -4.50 40.27
C ARG A 700 7.53 -4.08 38.86
N VAL A 701 7.27 -5.05 38.00
CA VAL A 701 6.84 -4.81 36.62
C VAL A 701 5.43 -4.24 36.59
N LEU A 702 4.50 -4.81 37.39
CA LEU A 702 3.14 -4.31 37.50
C LEU A 702 3.10 -2.85 37.99
N LYS A 703 3.91 -2.50 39.01
CA LYS A 703 4.04 -1.12 39.51
C LYS A 703 4.63 -0.18 38.47
N MET A 704 5.61 -0.62 37.69
CA MET A 704 6.17 0.17 36.59
C MET A 704 5.10 0.49 35.53
N ILE A 705 4.29 -0.50 35.15
CA ILE A 705 3.18 -0.34 34.20
C ILE A 705 2.14 0.62 34.76
N GLN A 706 1.70 0.44 36.02
CA GLN A 706 0.79 1.37 36.68
C GLN A 706 1.32 2.81 36.66
N ASN A 707 2.59 3.01 37.02
CA ASN A 707 3.22 4.34 36.99
C ASN A 707 3.24 4.96 35.59
N GLY A 708 3.36 4.15 34.53
CA GLY A 708 3.29 4.60 33.14
C GLY A 708 1.89 5.00 32.73
N ILE A 709 0.88 4.21 33.10
CA ILE A 709 -0.53 4.55 32.92
C ILE A 709 -0.87 5.85 33.64
N ASP A 710 -0.38 6.04 34.87
CA ASP A 710 -0.58 7.27 35.63
C ASP A 710 0.05 8.50 34.95
N ARG A 711 1.19 8.32 34.24
CA ARG A 711 1.79 9.40 33.42
C ARG A 711 0.89 9.76 32.24
N VAL A 712 0.37 8.77 31.51
CA VAL A 712 -0.57 9.00 30.41
C VAL A 712 -1.85 9.67 30.90
N ASN A 713 -2.42 9.19 32.02
CA ASN A 713 -3.62 9.75 32.64
C ASN A 713 -3.45 11.19 33.12
N ARG A 714 -2.23 11.65 33.42
CA ARG A 714 -1.94 13.07 33.74
C ARG A 714 -2.03 13.98 32.53
N GLY A 715 -1.77 13.45 31.33
CA GLY A 715 -1.90 14.16 30.05
C GLY A 715 -3.30 14.10 29.43
N ALA A 716 -4.24 13.39 30.05
CA ALA A 716 -5.60 13.24 29.53
C ALA A 716 -6.37 14.58 29.55
N ALA A 717 -7.01 14.93 28.44
CA ALA A 717 -7.74 16.19 28.26
C ALA A 717 -8.90 16.37 29.25
N CYS A 718 -9.54 15.27 29.68
CA CYS A 718 -10.58 15.28 30.70
C CYS A 718 -10.54 14.02 31.56
N LYS A 719 -11.31 14.01 32.67
CA LYS A 719 -11.37 12.86 33.60
C LYS A 719 -11.83 11.56 32.94
N LYS A 720 -12.70 11.64 31.92
CA LYS A 720 -13.28 10.47 31.24
C LYS A 720 -12.32 9.81 30.24
N HIS A 721 -11.26 10.52 29.84
CA HIS A 721 -10.17 10.00 29.00
C HIS A 721 -9.08 9.29 29.80
N LYS A 722 -9.28 9.10 31.12
CA LYS A 722 -8.33 8.38 31.97
C LYS A 722 -8.64 6.88 31.96
N ILE A 723 -7.59 6.09 31.84
CA ILE A 723 -7.62 4.64 31.97
C ILE A 723 -7.84 4.30 33.43
N VAL A 724 -8.97 3.65 33.74
CA VAL A 724 -9.35 3.32 35.12
C VAL A 724 -8.88 1.92 35.52
N LYS A 725 -9.02 0.94 34.63
CA LYS A 725 -8.56 -0.44 34.84
C LYS A 725 -7.71 -0.92 33.68
N TRP A 726 -6.88 -1.91 33.94
CA TRP A 726 -6.06 -2.54 32.91
C TRP A 726 -5.70 -3.97 33.29
N SER A 727 -5.33 -4.77 32.28
CA SER A 727 -4.82 -6.12 32.47
C SER A 727 -3.75 -6.43 31.41
N ILE A 728 -2.78 -7.28 31.77
CA ILE A 728 -1.79 -7.81 30.83
C ILE A 728 -2.32 -9.16 30.34
N LEU A 729 -2.34 -9.33 29.01
CA LEU A 729 -2.71 -10.58 28.36
C LEU A 729 -1.53 -11.55 28.39
N ASP A 730 -1.84 -12.85 28.43
CA ASP A 730 -0.87 -13.95 28.50
C ASP A 730 0.02 -14.08 27.26
N ARG A 731 -0.44 -13.57 26.11
CA ARG A 731 0.28 -13.62 24.84
C ARG A 731 0.19 -12.31 24.08
N ASP A 732 1.21 -12.05 23.27
CA ASP A 732 1.20 -10.95 22.30
C ASP A 732 0.37 -11.30 21.06
N PHE A 733 -0.06 -10.27 20.34
CA PHE A 733 -0.88 -10.40 19.15
C PHE A 733 -0.08 -10.85 17.93
N SER A 734 -0.70 -11.67 17.08
CA SER A 734 -0.08 -12.12 15.83
C SER A 734 -1.09 -12.17 14.69
N ILE A 735 -0.59 -12.32 13.46
CA ILE A 735 -1.45 -12.54 12.28
C ILE A 735 -2.12 -13.91 12.40
N GLN A 736 -1.37 -14.92 12.87
CA GLN A 736 -1.79 -16.31 12.95
C GLN A 736 -2.86 -16.53 14.01
N SER A 737 -2.76 -15.87 15.17
CA SER A 737 -3.79 -15.91 16.23
C SER A 737 -4.99 -15.00 15.94
N GLY A 738 -4.94 -14.24 14.84
CA GLY A 738 -6.08 -13.54 14.24
C GLY A 738 -6.26 -12.09 14.66
N GLU A 739 -5.59 -11.62 15.71
CA GLU A 739 -5.73 -10.26 16.26
C GLU A 739 -5.12 -9.19 15.35
N LEU A 740 -4.18 -9.56 14.49
CA LEU A 740 -3.58 -8.66 13.50
C LEU A 740 -4.06 -8.97 12.08
N THR A 741 -4.21 -7.93 11.27
CA THR A 741 -4.33 -8.02 9.80
C THR A 741 -2.97 -8.35 9.18
N HIS A 742 -2.94 -8.72 7.90
CA HIS A 742 -1.67 -8.97 7.19
C HIS A 742 -0.77 -7.73 7.07
N THR A 743 -1.33 -6.53 7.23
CA THR A 743 -0.59 -5.27 7.34
C THR A 743 -0.27 -4.90 8.79
N MET A 744 -0.34 -5.85 9.73
CA MET A 744 -0.05 -5.67 11.16
C MET A 744 -0.96 -4.66 11.91
N LYS A 745 -2.16 -4.39 11.39
CA LYS A 745 -3.17 -3.55 12.10
C LYS A 745 -4.02 -4.40 13.05
N LEU A 746 -4.39 -3.84 14.21
CA LEU A 746 -5.29 -4.46 15.18
C LEU A 746 -6.68 -4.70 14.59
N LYS A 747 -7.23 -5.90 14.77
CA LYS A 747 -8.63 -6.23 14.52
C LYS A 747 -9.43 -6.04 15.80
N ARG A 748 -9.68 -4.79 16.21
CA ARG A 748 -10.32 -4.44 17.50
C ARG A 748 -11.56 -5.25 17.81
N ARG A 749 -12.52 -5.35 16.87
CA ARG A 749 -13.76 -6.13 17.07
C ARG A 749 -13.47 -7.59 17.42
N PHE A 750 -12.50 -8.21 16.75
CA PHE A 750 -12.09 -9.59 17.05
C PHE A 750 -11.46 -9.68 18.45
N ILE A 751 -10.59 -8.73 18.80
CA ILE A 751 -9.96 -8.65 20.13
C ILE A 751 -11.02 -8.48 21.22
N THR A 752 -11.99 -7.57 21.04
CA THR A 752 -13.07 -7.32 22.01
C THR A 752 -13.94 -8.56 22.22
N ILE A 753 -14.21 -9.34 21.16
CA ILE A 753 -14.95 -10.60 21.28
C ILE A 753 -14.10 -11.67 21.98
N LYS A 754 -12.84 -11.83 21.54
CA LYS A 754 -11.93 -12.87 22.04
C LYS A 754 -11.59 -12.71 23.52
N TYR A 755 -11.44 -11.48 23.99
CA TYR A 755 -11.08 -11.16 25.37
C TYR A 755 -12.25 -10.57 26.16
N SER A 756 -13.49 -10.88 25.75
CA SER A 756 -14.72 -10.36 26.37
C SER A 756 -14.77 -10.62 27.87
N ASP A 757 -14.43 -11.82 28.33
CA ASP A 757 -14.41 -12.18 29.76
C ASP A 757 -13.52 -11.22 30.60
N ILE A 758 -12.33 -10.91 30.09
CA ILE A 758 -11.39 -9.98 30.76
C ILE A 758 -11.96 -8.55 30.74
N ILE A 759 -12.50 -8.13 29.59
CA ILE A 759 -13.07 -6.80 29.42
C ILE A 759 -14.28 -6.62 30.35
N GLU A 760 -15.14 -7.63 30.48
CA GLU A 760 -16.28 -7.62 31.39
C GLU A 760 -15.84 -7.56 32.85
N SER A 761 -14.76 -8.24 33.25
CA SER A 761 -14.22 -8.12 34.61
C SER A 761 -13.80 -6.68 35.01
N PHE A 762 -13.59 -5.80 34.01
CA PHE A 762 -13.36 -4.40 34.29
C PHE A 762 -14.61 -3.63 34.71
N TYR A 763 -15.82 -4.06 34.35
CA TYR A 763 -17.06 -3.27 34.51
C TYR A 763 -18.09 -4.00 35.36
#